data_AF-A0A857F4V9-F1
#
_entry.id   AF-A0A857F4V9-F1
#
_cell.length_a   1.000
_cell.length_b   1.000
_cell.length_c   1.000
_cell.angle_alpha   90.00
_cell.angle_beta   90.00
_cell.angle_gamma   90.00
#
_symmetry.space_group_name_H-M   'P 1'
#
loop_
_entity.id
_entity.type
_entity.pdbx_description
1 polymer ?
#
loop_
_entity_poly.entity_id
_entity_poly.type
_entity_poly.pdbx_seq_one_letter_code
_entity_poly.pdbx_strand_id
1 'polypeptide(L)'
;MNRLMRMLFLTPVYQGMRRRYHLYMQQGCTVITAFLTTLALPLCWIFLRLESPSWQSVIRHRTYWFPQISPNRPRLGDGLRYLLQGLWLLFIRQQSDHDKKRQPAAVGKGWVKNKRQGYISWLGNVPERFELQRIETSVAVWLGQLPRRTRRILFIILGIFTGILALLCISQPFGMMAQFVFVLLLWAIAMVVRRVSGRLPTLMLIVLSLTVSCRYLWWRYTETLNWDDPVSLVCGLLLLLAETYAWVVLVLGYFQTIWPLNRQPVPMPEDINSWPTIDLMVPTYNEDLGVVKPTIYAALGIDWPKDKINIYILDDGNRPAFREFAAEVGVYYIARPTHEHAKAGNINNALKQATGEFVAIFDCDHVPTRSFLQLTVGWFFKDKKLGMIQTPHHFFSPDPFERNLGRFRQTPNEGTLFYGLVQDGNDMWDATFFCGSCAVLRRSALDAVGGIAVETVTEDAHTSLRLHRKGYTSAYIRIPQAAGLATESLSAHIGQRIRWARGMVQIFRLDNPLLGKGLKFVQRLCYANAMLHFLSGIPRLIFLTAPLAFLLLHAYIIFAPALAIALYVLPHMIHASLTNSRLQGKYRHSFWSEIYETVLAWYIARPTTVALLNPHKGTFNVTAKGGLVEEQHVDWVITRPYMALVLLNLAGLIAGLWRLGYGPATEIMTVVISLVWVIYNMTILGGAVAVAVEAKQVRQSHRVEIAMPAAVARADGHLFSCTLRDYSDGGVGIEMREAGLLKDGEAVHLLLKRGAQEYTFPCEVTRAFGTKVGMRMHQLTVAQHIDFIQCTFARADTWALWQDGFPEDKPIESLRDILALGFRGYVRMASYAPPVIRNILIGFTSLIAWIASFVPHGVDKNQAPSSQGQTVAQH
;
A
#
# COMPACT_ATOMS: atom_id res chain seq x y z
N MET A 1 8.74 -32.09 46.83
CA MET A 1 8.09 -30.78 47.12
C MET A 1 7.37 -30.75 48.48
N ASN A 2 6.40 -31.65 48.76
CA ASN A 2 5.58 -31.62 49.98
C ASN A 2 6.35 -31.61 51.31
N ARG A 3 7.47 -32.34 51.45
CA ARG A 3 8.25 -32.37 52.70
C ARG A 3 9.07 -31.10 52.92
N LEU A 4 9.69 -30.58 51.85
CA LEU A 4 10.58 -29.41 51.89
C LEU A 4 9.81 -28.11 52.16
N MET A 5 8.65 -27.91 51.53
CA MET A 5 7.84 -26.70 51.73
C MET A 5 7.11 -26.67 53.08
N ARG A 6 6.80 -27.85 53.64
CA ARG A 6 6.20 -27.97 54.98
C ARG A 6 7.20 -27.67 56.10
N MET A 7 8.50 -27.88 55.86
CA MET A 7 9.57 -27.49 56.78
C MET A 7 9.89 -26.00 56.74
N LEU A 8 9.75 -25.36 55.57
CA LEU A 8 10.17 -23.96 55.35
C LEU A 8 9.08 -22.91 55.61
N PHE A 9 7.79 -23.27 55.56
CA PHE A 9 6.68 -22.30 55.61
C PHE A 9 5.61 -22.68 56.63
N LEU A 10 5.04 -21.68 57.30
CA LEU A 10 3.89 -21.82 58.21
C LEU A 10 2.69 -22.48 57.49
N THR A 11 1.91 -23.26 58.24
CA THR A 11 0.79 -24.07 57.71
C THR A 11 -0.16 -23.33 56.76
N PRO A 12 -0.60 -22.07 57.02
CA PRO A 12 -1.47 -21.34 56.11
C PRO A 12 -0.80 -20.98 54.78
N VAL A 13 0.48 -20.60 54.81
CA VAL A 13 1.28 -20.25 53.63
C VAL A 13 1.50 -21.49 52.76
N TYR A 14 1.85 -22.60 53.39
CA TYR A 14 2.00 -23.90 52.73
C TYR A 14 0.72 -24.35 52.01
N GLN A 15 -0.44 -24.22 52.64
CA GLN A 15 -1.73 -24.56 52.03
C GLN A 15 -2.05 -23.66 50.82
N GLY A 16 -1.78 -22.36 50.92
CA GLY A 16 -1.94 -21.40 49.82
C GLY A 16 -1.06 -21.74 48.60
N MET A 17 0.22 -22.06 48.85
CA MET A 17 1.17 -22.46 47.80
C MET A 17 0.76 -23.78 47.13
N ARG A 18 0.32 -24.76 47.92
CA ARG A 18 -0.17 -26.05 47.39
C ARG A 18 -1.40 -25.87 46.50
N ARG A 19 -2.36 -25.04 46.92
CA ARG A 19 -3.56 -24.72 46.11
C ARG A 19 -3.17 -24.07 44.79
N ARG A 20 -2.23 -23.12 44.83
CA ARG A 20 -1.74 -22.41 43.63
C ARG A 20 -1.02 -23.35 42.65
N TYR A 21 -0.15 -24.21 43.16
CA TYR A 21 0.55 -25.21 42.36
C TYR A 21 -0.43 -26.17 41.66
N HIS A 22 -1.43 -26.69 42.38
CA HIS A 22 -2.47 -27.53 41.77
C HIS A 22 -3.26 -26.79 40.69
N LEU A 23 -3.56 -25.50 40.89
CA LEU A 23 -4.26 -24.68 39.91
C LEU A 23 -3.41 -24.50 38.62
N TYR A 24 -2.10 -24.31 38.75
CA TYR A 24 -1.19 -24.27 37.59
C TYR A 24 -1.13 -25.60 36.84
N MET A 25 -1.13 -26.72 37.56
CA MET A 25 -1.18 -28.06 36.94
C MET A 25 -2.51 -28.29 36.20
N GLN A 26 -3.65 -27.87 36.77
CA GLN A 26 -4.96 -27.96 36.12
C GLN A 26 -5.06 -27.12 34.82
N GLN A 27 -4.29 -26.03 34.73
CA GLN A 27 -4.23 -25.19 33.52
C GLN A 27 -3.15 -25.62 32.52
N GLY A 28 -2.56 -26.79 32.69
CA GLY A 28 -1.62 -27.39 31.73
C GLY A 28 -0.24 -26.73 31.72
N CYS A 29 0.29 -26.35 32.89
CA CYS A 29 1.69 -25.92 33.06
C CYS A 29 2.62 -27.14 33.22
N THR A 30 3.89 -27.00 32.82
CA THR A 30 4.90 -28.04 33.10
C THR A 30 5.26 -28.07 34.58
N VAL A 31 5.57 -29.26 35.10
CA VAL A 31 5.90 -29.49 36.52
C VAL A 31 7.01 -28.55 37.01
N ILE A 32 8.07 -28.40 36.21
CA ILE A 32 9.22 -27.53 36.53
C ILE A 32 8.78 -26.06 36.63
N THR A 33 7.96 -25.58 35.69
CA THR A 33 7.49 -24.18 35.69
C THR A 33 6.57 -23.91 36.87
N ALA A 34 5.60 -24.80 37.11
CA ALA A 34 4.69 -24.71 38.24
C ALA A 34 5.46 -24.71 39.57
N PHE A 35 6.49 -25.55 39.69
CA PHE A 35 7.37 -25.59 40.86
C PHE A 35 8.13 -24.28 41.07
N LEU A 36 8.88 -23.82 40.06
CA LEU A 36 9.73 -22.63 40.15
C LEU A 36 8.92 -21.36 40.43
N THR A 37 7.80 -21.17 39.74
CA THR A 37 6.92 -20.01 39.98
C THR A 37 6.23 -20.04 41.34
N THR A 38 5.84 -21.22 41.82
CA THR A 38 5.28 -21.37 43.16
C THR A 38 6.32 -21.06 44.23
N LEU A 39 7.58 -21.46 44.03
CA LEU A 39 8.69 -21.18 44.94
C LEU A 39 9.19 -19.71 44.87
N ALA A 40 9.02 -19.04 43.74
CA ALA A 40 9.37 -17.63 43.58
C ALA A 40 8.42 -16.66 44.30
N LEU A 41 7.16 -17.06 44.53
CA LEU A 41 6.14 -16.22 45.17
C LEU A 41 6.50 -15.76 46.60
N PRO A 42 6.95 -16.64 47.52
CA PRO A 42 7.42 -16.23 48.84
C PRO A 42 8.64 -15.32 48.78
N LEU A 43 9.58 -15.61 47.87
CA LEU A 43 10.75 -14.75 47.65
C LEU A 43 10.31 -13.35 47.22
N CYS A 44 9.38 -13.26 46.28
CA CYS A 44 8.78 -11.98 45.90
C CYS A 44 8.09 -11.30 47.08
N TRP A 45 7.44 -12.03 47.99
CA TRP A 45 6.79 -11.46 49.17
C TRP A 45 7.79 -10.92 50.21
N ILE A 46 8.96 -11.54 50.31
CA ILE A 46 10.06 -11.13 51.20
C ILE A 46 10.77 -9.89 50.65
N PHE A 47 11.11 -9.89 49.36
CA PHE A 47 11.92 -8.83 48.74
C PHE A 47 11.10 -7.68 48.15
N LEU A 48 9.88 -7.95 47.72
CA LEU A 48 8.93 -6.95 47.24
C LEU A 48 7.82 -6.88 48.28
N ARG A 49 7.58 -5.71 48.86
CA ARG A 49 6.48 -5.51 49.82
C ARG A 49 5.14 -5.55 49.08
N LEU A 50 4.70 -6.75 48.66
CA LEU A 50 3.55 -6.97 47.79
C LEU A 50 2.23 -6.53 48.44
N GLU A 51 2.23 -6.37 49.76
CA GLU A 51 1.12 -5.82 50.57
C GLU A 51 0.96 -4.30 50.43
N SER A 52 2.00 -3.61 49.94
CA SER A 52 1.92 -2.16 49.75
C SER A 52 0.84 -1.80 48.71
N PRO A 53 0.14 -0.67 48.88
CA PRO A 53 -0.91 -0.23 47.95
C PRO A 53 -0.42 -0.15 46.49
N SER A 54 0.85 0.22 46.29
CA SER A 54 1.50 0.33 44.98
C SER A 54 1.61 -1.04 44.29
N TRP A 55 2.08 -2.07 44.99
CA TRP A 55 2.20 -3.42 44.43
C TRP A 55 0.82 -4.07 44.25
N GLN A 56 -0.13 -3.84 45.15
CA GLN A 56 -1.51 -4.30 45.01
C GLN A 56 -2.19 -3.71 43.76
N SER A 57 -1.92 -2.45 43.43
CA SER A 57 -2.40 -1.83 42.19
C SER A 57 -1.80 -2.49 40.94
N VAL A 58 -0.49 -2.77 40.95
CA VAL A 58 0.18 -3.49 39.84
C VAL A 58 -0.36 -4.91 39.69
N ILE A 59 -0.60 -5.62 40.79
CA ILE A 59 -1.16 -6.99 40.78
C ILE A 59 -2.59 -7.01 40.24
N ARG A 60 -3.44 -6.04 40.61
CA ARG A 60 -4.82 -5.92 40.08
C ARG A 60 -4.83 -5.63 38.59
N HIS A 61 -3.94 -4.77 38.12
CA HIS A 61 -3.85 -4.37 36.71
C HIS A 61 -2.74 -5.12 35.96
N ARG A 62 -2.35 -6.32 36.43
CA ARG A 62 -1.21 -7.06 35.88
C ARG A 62 -1.37 -7.43 34.40
N THR A 63 -2.59 -7.70 33.94
CA THR A 63 -2.90 -8.01 32.54
C THR A 63 -2.74 -6.79 31.63
N TYR A 64 -2.85 -5.59 32.19
CA TYR A 64 -2.57 -4.34 31.49
C TYR A 64 -1.06 -4.06 31.44
N TRP A 65 -0.34 -4.25 32.56
CA TRP A 65 1.11 -3.98 32.61
C TRP A 65 1.99 -5.05 31.94
N PHE A 66 1.54 -6.30 31.99
CA PHE A 66 2.25 -7.48 31.48
C PHE A 66 1.32 -8.32 30.58
N PRO A 67 0.84 -7.77 29.45
CA PRO A 67 -0.16 -8.44 28.60
C PRO A 67 0.34 -9.76 28.00
N GLN A 68 1.66 -9.90 27.80
CA GLN A 68 2.27 -11.12 27.26
C GLN A 68 2.45 -12.23 28.30
N ILE A 69 2.12 -11.99 29.57
CA ILE A 69 2.30 -12.97 30.65
C ILE A 69 0.93 -13.40 31.19
N SER A 70 0.62 -14.68 31.04
CA SER A 70 -0.62 -15.25 31.56
C SER A 70 -0.46 -15.62 33.05
N PRO A 71 -1.16 -14.94 33.98
CA PRO A 71 -0.97 -15.15 35.42
C PRO A 71 -1.45 -16.51 35.93
N ASN A 72 -2.37 -17.12 35.19
CA ASN A 72 -2.97 -18.39 35.54
C ASN A 72 -2.26 -19.58 34.85
N ARG A 73 -1.48 -19.33 33.79
CA ARG A 73 -0.72 -20.33 33.05
C ARG A 73 0.74 -19.88 32.83
N PRO A 74 1.57 -19.85 33.89
CA PRO A 74 2.96 -19.43 33.77
C PRO A 74 3.75 -20.34 32.82
N ARG A 75 4.68 -19.74 32.07
CA ARG A 75 5.60 -20.39 31.14
C ARG A 75 7.04 -20.30 31.63
N LEU A 76 7.86 -21.24 31.19
CA LEU A 76 9.29 -21.20 31.45
C LEU A 76 9.90 -19.93 30.81
N GLY A 77 10.63 -19.15 31.62
CA GLY A 77 11.16 -17.84 31.24
C GLY A 77 10.31 -16.62 31.62
N ASP A 78 9.10 -16.79 32.21
CA ASP A 78 8.25 -15.65 32.56
C ASP A 78 8.90 -14.68 33.56
N GLY A 79 9.78 -15.17 34.45
CA GLY A 79 10.56 -14.30 35.34
C GLY A 79 11.43 -13.30 34.57
N LEU A 80 12.08 -13.75 33.50
CA LEU A 80 12.85 -12.88 32.62
C LEU A 80 11.93 -11.95 31.79
N ARG A 81 10.75 -12.42 31.37
CA ARG A 81 9.75 -11.58 30.68
C ARG A 81 9.25 -10.44 31.59
N TYR A 82 8.96 -10.73 32.87
CA TYR A 82 8.60 -9.71 33.86
C TYR A 82 9.73 -8.68 34.02
N LEU A 83 10.99 -9.14 34.07
CA LEU A 83 12.15 -8.25 34.20
C LEU A 83 12.34 -7.37 32.96
N LEU A 84 12.33 -7.94 31.75
CA LEU A 84 12.49 -7.19 30.50
C LEU A 84 11.36 -6.20 30.26
N GLN A 85 10.10 -6.61 30.50
CA GLN A 85 8.94 -5.72 30.43
C GLN A 85 9.01 -4.63 31.51
N GLY A 86 9.43 -4.97 32.73
CA GLY A 86 9.59 -4.01 33.82
C GLY A 86 10.65 -2.95 33.50
N LEU A 87 11.82 -3.37 33.00
CA LEU A 87 12.86 -2.46 32.52
C LEU A 87 12.35 -1.58 31.37
N TRP A 88 11.62 -2.16 30.41
CA TRP A 88 11.04 -1.40 29.30
C TRP A 88 10.02 -0.35 29.80
N LEU A 89 9.14 -0.71 30.73
CA LEU A 89 8.18 0.22 31.34
C LEU A 89 8.87 1.32 32.16
N LEU A 90 10.04 1.04 32.74
CA LEU A 90 10.82 2.01 33.52
C LEU A 90 11.60 3.00 32.63
N PHE A 91 12.15 2.54 31.51
CA PHE A 91 13.06 3.34 30.68
C PHE A 91 12.40 3.96 29.43
N ILE A 92 11.40 3.30 28.84
CA ILE A 92 10.86 3.68 27.52
C ILE A 92 9.45 4.28 27.61
N ARG A 93 8.70 4.00 28.69
CA ARG A 93 7.33 4.53 28.83
C ARG A 93 7.31 6.06 28.96
N GLN A 94 6.67 6.73 28.00
CA GLN A 94 6.21 8.11 28.17
C GLN A 94 4.99 8.12 29.11
N GLN A 95 5.19 8.67 30.31
CA GLN A 95 4.14 9.01 31.28
C GLN A 95 3.07 9.91 30.64
N SER A 96 1.78 9.62 30.84
CA SER A 96 0.68 10.42 30.30
C SER A 96 0.64 11.82 30.95
N ASP A 97 0.08 12.82 30.27
CA ASP A 97 -0.11 14.16 30.84
C ASP A 97 -1.11 14.18 32.02
N HIS A 98 -1.97 13.16 32.15
CA HIS A 98 -2.92 13.03 33.27
C HIS A 98 -2.25 12.69 34.61
N ASP A 99 -1.16 11.91 34.60
CA ASP A 99 -0.42 11.52 35.81
C ASP A 99 0.48 12.66 36.35
N LYS A 100 0.70 13.73 35.58
CA LYS A 100 1.62 14.83 35.94
C LYS A 100 1.05 15.80 36.98
N LYS A 101 -0.26 15.83 37.21
CA LYS A 101 -0.89 16.74 38.18
C LYS A 101 -0.78 16.28 39.65
N ARG A 102 -0.23 15.09 39.95
CA ARG A 102 -0.32 14.47 41.29
C ARG A 102 0.99 14.04 41.97
N GLN A 103 2.17 14.45 41.49
CA GLN A 103 3.43 14.15 42.20
C GLN A 103 4.17 15.43 42.62
N PRO A 104 4.52 15.60 43.91
CA PRO A 104 5.44 16.63 44.33
C PRO A 104 6.86 16.28 43.85
N ALA A 105 7.49 17.27 43.21
CA ALA A 105 8.86 17.37 42.70
C ALA A 105 9.85 16.22 43.04
N ALA A 106 10.05 15.30 42.09
CA ALA A 106 11.31 14.55 41.97
C ALA A 106 12.33 15.40 41.19
N VAL A 107 13.12 16.18 41.91
CA VAL A 107 13.99 17.27 41.41
C VAL A 107 15.06 16.82 40.39
N GLY A 108 15.42 15.54 40.31
CA GLY A 108 16.46 15.07 39.35
C GLY A 108 15.97 14.71 37.94
N LYS A 109 14.75 14.17 37.78
CA LYS A 109 14.22 13.74 36.47
C LYS A 109 13.39 14.83 35.76
N GLY A 110 12.91 15.82 36.51
CA GLY A 110 12.16 16.96 35.98
C GLY A 110 13.04 17.87 35.11
N TRP A 111 14.32 18.05 35.42
CA TRP A 111 15.19 18.99 34.69
C TRP A 111 15.49 18.55 33.25
N VAL A 112 15.90 17.28 33.04
CA VAL A 112 16.16 16.73 31.69
C VAL A 112 14.86 16.63 30.89
N LYS A 113 13.75 16.28 31.55
CA LYS A 113 12.45 16.12 30.90
C LYS A 113 11.81 17.47 30.57
N ASN A 114 11.97 18.51 31.41
CA ASN A 114 11.54 19.88 31.12
C ASN A 114 12.45 20.55 30.09
N LYS A 115 13.77 20.28 30.08
CA LYS A 115 14.63 20.69 28.97
C LYS A 115 14.25 19.98 27.68
N ARG A 116 13.92 18.69 27.71
CA ARG A 116 13.46 17.93 26.53
C ARG A 116 12.09 18.38 26.07
N GLN A 117 11.12 18.60 26.96
CA GLN A 117 9.80 19.12 26.61
C GLN A 117 9.87 20.58 26.18
N GLY A 118 10.70 21.40 26.85
CA GLY A 118 11.01 22.77 26.46
C GLY A 118 11.74 22.85 25.12
N TYR A 119 12.60 21.89 24.82
CA TYR A 119 13.26 21.75 23.51
C TYR A 119 12.29 21.26 22.44
N ILE A 120 11.41 20.31 22.77
CA ILE A 120 10.37 19.81 21.85
C ILE A 120 9.32 20.89 21.59
N SER A 121 8.90 21.66 22.59
CA SER A 121 7.97 22.78 22.44
C SER A 121 8.64 23.97 21.75
N TRP A 122 9.90 24.27 22.06
CA TRP A 122 10.69 25.25 21.31
C TRP A 122 10.82 24.83 19.84
N LEU A 123 11.23 23.59 19.54
CA LEU A 123 11.28 23.04 18.17
C LEU A 123 9.89 22.98 17.51
N GLY A 124 8.82 22.78 18.28
CA GLY A 124 7.45 22.80 17.80
C GLY A 124 6.96 24.19 17.44
N ASN A 125 7.46 25.21 18.14
CA ASN A 125 7.13 26.62 17.95
C ASN A 125 8.12 27.35 17.00
N VAL A 126 9.28 26.76 16.70
CA VAL A 126 10.23 27.28 15.69
C VAL A 126 9.55 27.46 14.32
N PRO A 127 8.74 26.50 13.81
CA PRO A 127 7.95 26.70 12.59
C PRO A 127 6.99 27.90 12.65
N GLU A 128 6.32 28.15 13.78
CA GLU A 128 5.43 29.31 13.95
C GLU A 128 6.21 30.64 14.03
N ARG A 129 7.46 30.60 14.49
CA ARG A 129 8.35 31.78 14.55
C ARG A 129 8.95 32.16 13.19
N PHE A 130 9.05 31.20 12.27
CA PHE A 130 9.48 31.45 10.90
C PHE A 130 8.26 31.52 9.99
N GLU A 131 7.76 32.72 9.70
CA GLU A 131 6.70 32.97 8.71
C GLU A 131 7.20 32.71 7.26
N LEU A 132 7.64 31.49 6.96
CA LEU A 132 8.08 31.08 5.63
C LEU A 132 7.01 31.34 4.57
N GLN A 133 5.73 31.28 4.96
CA GLN A 133 4.59 31.58 4.10
C GLN A 133 4.49 33.07 3.74
N ARG A 134 4.86 33.98 4.66
CA ARG A 134 4.92 35.42 4.40
C ARG A 134 6.14 35.78 3.54
N ILE A 135 7.26 35.08 3.72
CA ILE A 135 8.44 35.21 2.84
C ILE A 135 8.10 34.72 1.43
N GLU A 136 7.43 33.56 1.30
CA GLU A 136 7.02 33.00 0.01
C GLU A 136 6.14 33.97 -0.78
N THR A 137 5.12 34.54 -0.14
CA THR A 137 4.24 35.53 -0.76
C THR A 137 4.98 36.82 -1.10
N SER A 138 5.84 37.33 -0.21
CA SER A 138 6.60 38.56 -0.46
C SER A 138 7.59 38.39 -1.63
N VAL A 139 8.31 37.27 -1.69
CA VAL A 139 9.25 36.94 -2.77
C VAL A 139 8.50 36.70 -4.07
N ALA A 140 7.35 36.02 -4.04
CA ALA A 140 6.52 35.81 -5.23
C ALA A 140 5.99 37.13 -5.81
N VAL A 141 5.54 38.05 -4.95
CA VAL A 141 5.11 39.39 -5.36
C VAL A 141 6.26 40.18 -5.98
N TRP A 142 7.43 40.21 -5.33
CA TRP A 142 8.62 40.88 -5.86
C TRP A 142 9.08 40.29 -7.20
N LEU A 143 9.16 38.96 -7.31
CA LEU A 143 9.48 38.26 -8.58
C LEU A 143 8.41 38.49 -9.66
N GLY A 144 7.16 38.72 -9.25
CA GLY A 144 6.04 39.06 -10.14
C GLY A 144 6.16 40.45 -10.76
N GLN A 145 6.77 41.40 -10.03
CA GLN A 145 6.99 42.77 -10.48
C GLN A 145 8.18 42.91 -11.45
N LEU A 146 9.10 41.96 -11.47
CA LEU A 146 10.25 41.98 -12.38
C LEU A 146 9.87 41.73 -13.85
N PRO A 147 10.49 42.42 -14.83
CA PRO A 147 10.34 42.08 -16.23
C PRO A 147 10.68 40.62 -16.52
N ARG A 148 9.92 39.96 -17.41
CA ARG A 148 10.08 38.54 -17.75
C ARG A 148 11.53 38.15 -18.10
N ARG A 149 12.25 39.03 -18.82
CA ARG A 149 13.66 38.82 -19.20
C ARG A 149 14.58 38.83 -17.98
N THR A 150 14.47 39.84 -17.11
CA THR A 150 15.25 39.96 -15.87
C THR A 150 15.02 38.77 -14.95
N ARG A 151 13.77 38.37 -14.75
CA ARG A 151 13.42 37.19 -13.95
C ARG A 151 14.04 35.91 -14.52
N ARG A 152 14.03 35.74 -15.84
CA ARG A 152 14.65 34.58 -16.50
C ARG A 152 16.17 34.57 -16.31
N ILE A 153 16.82 35.71 -16.49
CA ILE A 153 18.28 35.84 -16.27
C ILE A 153 18.62 35.55 -14.80
N LEU A 154 17.87 36.12 -13.85
CA LEU A 154 18.05 35.86 -12.42
C LEU A 154 17.94 34.37 -12.09
N PHE A 155 16.92 33.68 -12.60
CA PHE A 155 16.77 32.23 -12.38
C PHE A 155 17.88 31.41 -13.03
N ILE A 156 18.39 31.82 -14.19
CA ILE A 156 19.55 31.17 -14.82
C ILE A 156 20.80 31.35 -13.96
N ILE A 157 21.10 32.59 -13.51
CA ILE A 157 22.26 32.87 -12.66
C ILE A 157 22.17 32.11 -11.34
N LEU A 158 21.02 32.17 -10.68
CA LEU A 158 20.79 31.44 -9.43
C LEU A 158 20.91 29.93 -9.66
N GLY A 159 20.35 29.41 -10.75
CA GLY A 159 20.46 28.00 -11.12
C GLY A 159 21.90 27.55 -11.35
N ILE A 160 22.71 28.36 -12.06
CA ILE A 160 24.14 28.09 -12.26
C ILE A 160 24.89 28.14 -10.93
N PHE A 161 24.67 29.17 -10.12
CA PHE A 161 25.32 29.31 -8.81
C PHE A 161 24.99 28.16 -7.87
N THR A 162 23.71 27.80 -7.75
CA THR A 162 23.26 26.64 -6.97
C THR A 162 23.82 25.33 -7.55
N GLY A 163 23.91 25.21 -8.88
CA GLY A 163 24.53 24.06 -9.54
C GLY A 163 26.01 23.90 -9.20
N ILE A 164 26.78 25.00 -9.17
CA ILE A 164 28.19 25.00 -8.77
C ILE A 164 28.32 24.61 -7.29
N LEU A 165 27.50 25.19 -6.41
CA LEU A 165 27.50 24.82 -4.99
C LEU A 165 27.14 23.35 -4.78
N ALA A 166 26.13 22.84 -5.48
CA ALA A 166 25.76 21.43 -5.42
C ALA A 166 26.90 20.52 -5.89
N LEU A 167 27.55 20.88 -7.00
CA LEU A 167 28.71 20.16 -7.52
C LEU A 167 29.83 20.10 -6.47
N LEU A 168 30.19 21.22 -5.87
CA LEU A 168 31.19 21.28 -4.80
C LEU A 168 30.81 20.42 -3.58
N CYS A 169 29.55 20.48 -3.13
CA CYS A 169 29.07 19.65 -2.02
C CYS A 169 29.09 18.14 -2.34
N ILE A 170 28.86 17.77 -3.60
CA ILE A 170 28.82 16.38 -4.05
C ILE A 170 30.23 15.83 -4.26
N SER A 171 31.10 16.58 -4.95
CA SER A 171 32.38 16.06 -5.44
C SER A 171 33.54 16.18 -4.46
N GLN A 172 33.43 17.03 -3.44
CA GLN A 172 34.55 17.27 -2.52
C GLN A 172 34.86 16.02 -1.68
N PRO A 173 36.09 15.47 -1.76
CA PRO A 173 36.48 14.32 -0.94
C PRO A 173 36.59 14.75 0.52
N PHE A 174 35.91 14.03 1.41
CA PHE A 174 35.94 14.28 2.85
C PHE A 174 36.65 13.13 3.57
N GLY A 175 37.46 13.48 4.58
CA GLY A 175 37.85 12.50 5.60
C GLY A 175 36.63 12.01 6.39
N MET A 176 36.74 10.83 7.01
CA MET A 176 35.62 10.19 7.70
C MET A 176 34.92 11.08 8.74
N MET A 177 35.68 11.87 9.50
CA MET A 177 35.11 12.79 10.50
C MET A 177 34.32 13.94 9.87
N ALA A 178 34.84 14.52 8.78
CA ALA A 178 34.13 15.58 8.07
C ALA A 178 32.85 15.06 7.41
N GLN A 179 32.90 13.85 6.82
CA GLN A 179 31.72 13.17 6.29
C GLN A 179 30.67 12.91 7.37
N PHE A 180 31.08 12.42 8.54
CA PHE A 180 30.17 12.19 9.66
C PHE A 180 29.49 13.48 10.13
N VAL A 181 30.26 14.56 10.34
CA VAL A 181 29.70 15.86 10.74
C VAL A 181 28.75 16.41 9.67
N PHE A 182 29.14 16.34 8.40
CA PHE A 182 28.31 16.81 7.28
C PHE A 182 26.95 16.09 7.25
N VAL A 183 26.97 14.77 7.29
CA VAL A 183 25.76 13.94 7.32
C VAL A 183 24.89 14.24 8.54
N LEU A 184 25.49 14.38 9.72
CA LEU A 184 24.78 14.66 10.96
C LEU A 184 24.06 16.01 10.90
N LEU A 185 24.71 17.03 10.31
CA LEU A 185 24.13 18.35 10.09
C LEU A 185 22.95 18.28 9.11
N LEU A 186 23.11 17.61 7.96
CA LEU A 186 22.03 17.46 6.99
C LEU A 186 20.84 16.69 7.58
N TRP A 187 21.10 15.66 8.38
CA TRP A 187 20.07 14.92 9.09
C TRP A 187 19.34 15.82 10.11
N ALA A 188 20.08 16.61 10.89
CA ALA A 188 19.49 17.55 11.85
C ALA A 188 18.57 18.57 11.14
N ILE A 189 19.03 19.13 10.01
CA ILE A 189 18.23 20.03 9.18
C ILE A 189 16.97 19.33 8.67
N ALA A 190 17.11 18.13 8.10
CA ALA A 190 15.97 17.36 7.59
C ALA A 190 14.93 17.06 8.67
N MET A 191 15.36 16.78 9.90
CA MET A 191 14.47 16.53 11.04
C MET A 191 13.70 17.78 11.49
N VAL A 192 14.27 18.98 11.34
CA VAL A 192 13.57 20.25 11.57
C VAL A 192 12.60 20.54 10.43
N VAL A 193 13.07 20.50 9.19
CA VAL A 193 12.29 20.81 7.98
C VAL A 193 11.08 19.89 7.84
N ARG A 194 11.22 18.60 8.17
CA ARG A 194 10.13 17.63 8.18
C ARG A 194 8.92 18.04 9.02
N ARG A 195 9.10 18.82 10.08
CA ARG A 195 7.99 19.21 10.97
C ARG A 195 7.22 20.42 10.46
N VAL A 196 7.80 21.17 9.52
CA VAL A 196 7.17 22.35 8.94
C VAL A 196 6.12 21.89 7.92
N SER A 197 4.91 22.44 7.98
CA SER A 197 3.86 22.19 6.99
C SER A 197 4.11 23.03 5.72
N GLY A 198 3.54 22.61 4.59
CA GLY A 198 3.64 23.34 3.32
C GLY A 198 4.59 22.71 2.30
N ARG A 199 4.66 23.38 1.14
CA ARG A 199 5.31 22.88 -0.09
C ARG A 199 6.83 23.11 -0.11
N LEU A 200 7.28 24.30 0.30
CA LEU A 200 8.72 24.63 0.36
C LEU A 200 9.54 23.65 1.23
N PRO A 201 9.09 23.25 2.44
CA PRO A 201 9.82 22.25 3.23
C PRO A 201 9.94 20.90 2.50
N THR A 202 8.93 20.49 1.74
CA THR A 202 8.98 19.27 0.94
C THR A 202 10.03 19.37 -0.17
N LEU A 203 10.10 20.52 -0.87
CA LEU A 203 11.14 20.78 -1.87
C LEU A 203 12.55 20.78 -1.25
N MET A 204 12.71 21.38 -0.07
CA MET A 204 13.98 21.36 0.65
C MET A 204 14.41 19.93 1.01
N LEU A 205 13.49 19.07 1.44
CA LEU A 205 13.77 17.67 1.71
C LEU A 205 14.19 16.91 0.44
N ILE A 206 13.55 17.18 -0.71
CA ILE A 206 13.96 16.64 -2.01
C ILE A 206 15.40 17.07 -2.32
N VAL A 207 15.74 18.36 -2.19
CA VAL A 207 17.09 18.86 -2.46
C VAL A 207 18.12 18.23 -1.52
N LEU A 208 17.82 18.12 -0.22
CA LEU A 208 18.69 17.47 0.76
C LEU A 208 18.89 15.99 0.40
N SER A 209 17.81 15.28 0.06
CA SER A 209 17.88 13.88 -0.36
C SER A 209 18.72 13.71 -1.62
N LEU A 210 18.49 14.52 -2.66
CA LEU A 210 19.28 14.46 -3.89
C LEU A 210 20.76 14.79 -3.63
N THR A 211 21.06 15.76 -2.78
CA THR A 211 22.45 16.13 -2.44
C THR A 211 23.19 14.94 -1.81
N VAL A 212 22.60 14.30 -0.79
CA VAL A 212 23.21 13.13 -0.13
C VAL A 212 23.29 11.94 -1.08
N SER A 213 22.27 11.72 -1.91
CA SER A 213 22.21 10.62 -2.88
C SER A 213 23.26 10.77 -3.99
N CYS A 214 23.41 11.97 -4.53
CA CYS A 214 24.42 12.25 -5.54
C CYS A 214 25.84 12.14 -4.96
N ARG A 215 26.05 12.60 -3.72
CA ARG A 215 27.33 12.42 -3.01
C ARG A 215 27.65 10.93 -2.79
N TYR A 216 26.66 10.14 -2.43
CA TYR A 216 26.78 8.68 -2.33
C TYR A 216 27.22 8.05 -3.66
N LEU A 217 26.50 8.37 -4.75
CA LEU A 217 26.84 7.82 -6.07
C LEU A 217 28.19 8.31 -6.58
N TRP A 218 28.54 9.57 -6.36
CA TRP A 218 29.86 10.10 -6.70
C TRP A 218 30.96 9.28 -6.03
N TRP A 219 30.87 9.09 -4.71
CA TRP A 219 31.78 8.22 -3.96
C TRP A 219 31.84 6.79 -4.51
N ARG A 220 30.68 6.22 -4.90
CA ARG A 220 30.62 4.89 -5.52
C ARG A 220 31.39 4.84 -6.84
N TYR A 221 31.21 5.82 -7.72
CA TYR A 221 31.91 5.88 -9.01
C TYR A 221 33.42 6.10 -8.87
N THR A 222 33.87 6.87 -7.89
CA THR A 222 35.28 7.30 -7.81
C THR A 222 36.16 6.41 -6.95
N GLU A 223 35.63 5.83 -5.85
CA GLU A 223 36.49 5.27 -4.79
C GLU A 223 36.26 3.78 -4.49
N THR A 224 35.17 3.17 -4.99
CA THR A 224 34.71 1.87 -4.44
C THR A 224 34.80 0.67 -5.39
N LEU A 225 35.24 0.88 -6.62
CA LEU A 225 35.43 -0.21 -7.59
C LEU A 225 36.81 -0.83 -7.43
N ASN A 226 36.87 -2.16 -7.37
CA ASN A 226 38.12 -2.90 -7.36
C ASN A 226 38.52 -3.25 -8.80
N TRP A 227 39.58 -2.61 -9.32
CA TRP A 227 40.07 -2.84 -10.68
C TRP A 227 40.99 -4.06 -10.81
N ASP A 228 41.51 -4.57 -9.69
CA ASP A 228 42.52 -5.62 -9.67
C ASP A 228 41.93 -7.04 -9.72
N ASP A 229 40.65 -7.21 -9.34
CA ASP A 229 39.94 -8.49 -9.39
C ASP A 229 38.75 -8.43 -10.37
N PRO A 230 38.79 -9.16 -11.49
CA PRO A 230 37.72 -9.16 -12.49
C PRO A 230 36.35 -9.57 -11.95
N VAL A 231 36.29 -10.52 -11.00
CA VAL A 231 35.00 -11.00 -10.45
C VAL A 231 34.38 -9.91 -9.58
N SER A 232 35.16 -9.33 -8.68
CA SER A 232 34.75 -8.16 -7.88
C SER A 232 34.35 -6.98 -8.76
N LEU A 233 35.10 -6.69 -9.83
CA LEU A 233 34.78 -5.61 -10.76
C LEU A 233 33.43 -5.81 -11.44
N VAL A 234 33.17 -6.99 -12.00
CA VAL A 234 31.91 -7.29 -12.69
C VAL A 234 30.73 -7.21 -11.72
N CYS A 235 30.82 -7.85 -10.55
CA CYS A 235 29.76 -7.79 -9.54
C CYS A 235 29.56 -6.36 -9.01
N GLY A 236 30.64 -5.61 -8.81
CA GLY A 236 30.61 -4.21 -8.38
C GLY A 236 29.97 -3.29 -9.42
N LEU A 237 30.28 -3.47 -10.70
CA LEU A 237 29.67 -2.73 -11.82
C LEU A 237 28.18 -3.05 -11.97
N LEU A 238 27.78 -4.32 -11.85
CA LEU A 238 26.36 -4.71 -11.87
C LEU A 238 25.58 -4.04 -10.74
N LEU A 239 26.13 -4.03 -9.52
CA LEU A 239 25.53 -3.33 -8.39
C LEU A 239 25.46 -1.82 -8.65
N LEU A 240 26.55 -1.21 -9.12
CA LEU A 240 26.60 0.23 -9.42
C LEU A 240 25.57 0.63 -10.48
N LEU A 241 25.38 -0.18 -11.53
CA LEU A 241 24.34 0.06 -12.54
C LEU A 241 22.92 -0.04 -11.95
N ALA A 242 22.67 -1.00 -11.06
CA ALA A 242 21.40 -1.12 -10.35
C ALA A 242 21.14 0.08 -9.43
N GLU A 243 22.16 0.56 -8.71
CA GLU A 243 22.10 1.77 -7.87
C GLU A 243 21.87 3.04 -8.68
N THR A 244 22.54 3.15 -9.82
CA THR A 244 22.38 4.27 -10.77
C THR A 244 20.95 4.30 -11.30
N TYR A 245 20.43 3.14 -11.71
CA TYR A 245 19.04 3.01 -12.14
C TYR A 245 18.07 3.46 -11.04
N ALA A 246 18.27 2.98 -9.80
CA ALA A 246 17.41 3.34 -8.67
C ALA A 246 17.45 4.85 -8.38
N TRP A 247 18.62 5.48 -8.50
CA TRP A 247 18.77 6.92 -8.39
C TRP A 247 18.08 7.69 -9.52
N VAL A 248 18.18 7.24 -10.77
CA VAL A 248 17.46 7.86 -11.89
C VAL A 248 15.95 7.82 -11.64
N VAL A 249 15.41 6.66 -11.24
CA VAL A 249 13.99 6.52 -10.90
C VAL A 249 13.60 7.39 -9.70
N LEU A 250 14.48 7.52 -8.69
CA LEU A 250 14.26 8.41 -7.54
C LEU A 250 14.14 9.88 -7.98
N VAL A 251 15.08 10.36 -8.80
CA VAL A 251 15.08 11.74 -9.33
C VAL A 251 13.83 12.00 -10.14
N LEU A 252 13.49 11.09 -11.05
CA LEU A 252 12.31 11.21 -11.90
C LEU A 252 11.02 11.12 -11.09
N GLY A 253 10.96 10.26 -10.07
CA GLY A 253 9.83 10.15 -9.14
C GLY A 253 9.62 11.42 -8.32
N TYR A 254 10.69 12.05 -7.82
CA TYR A 254 10.61 13.35 -7.16
C TYR A 254 10.13 14.44 -8.11
N PHE A 255 10.66 14.50 -9.33
CA PHE A 255 10.21 15.45 -10.34
C PHE A 255 8.71 15.28 -10.66
N GLN A 256 8.27 14.04 -10.85
CA GLN A 256 6.89 13.73 -11.20
C GLN A 256 5.91 14.07 -10.08
N THR A 257 6.30 13.87 -8.82
CA THR A 257 5.43 14.07 -7.65
C THR A 257 5.67 15.40 -6.91
N ILE A 258 6.47 16.29 -7.51
CA ILE A 258 6.90 17.54 -6.87
C ILE A 258 5.74 18.46 -6.51
N TRP A 259 4.69 18.47 -7.33
CA TRP A 259 3.56 19.40 -7.19
C TRP A 259 2.26 18.83 -7.78
N PRO A 260 1.58 17.92 -7.08
CA PRO A 260 0.28 17.41 -7.52
C PRO A 260 -0.76 18.54 -7.61
N LEU A 261 -1.51 18.61 -8.71
CA LEU A 261 -2.41 19.74 -8.99
C LEU A 261 -3.69 19.74 -8.14
N ASN A 262 -4.20 18.57 -7.76
CA ASN A 262 -5.47 18.40 -7.05
C ASN A 262 -6.62 19.10 -7.79
N ARG A 263 -6.73 18.84 -9.09
CA ARG A 263 -7.72 19.46 -9.97
C ARG A 263 -9.15 19.27 -9.44
N GLN A 264 -9.88 20.38 -9.35
CA GLN A 264 -11.29 20.36 -8.96
C GLN A 264 -12.21 20.17 -10.18
N PRO A 265 -13.38 19.54 -10.01
CA PRO A 265 -14.41 19.51 -11.06
C PRO A 265 -14.79 20.92 -11.53
N VAL A 266 -15.11 21.05 -12.81
CA VAL A 266 -15.63 22.29 -13.40
C VAL A 266 -17.14 22.11 -13.59
N PRO A 267 -17.98 23.06 -13.12
CA PRO A 267 -19.42 22.94 -13.29
C PRO A 267 -19.80 22.90 -14.77
N MET A 268 -20.84 22.13 -15.07
CA MET A 268 -21.46 22.10 -16.40
C MET A 268 -22.24 23.40 -16.65
N PRO A 269 -22.42 23.81 -17.92
CA PRO A 269 -23.33 24.90 -18.26
C PRO A 269 -24.74 24.65 -17.72
N GLU A 270 -25.43 25.71 -17.29
CA GLU A 270 -26.80 25.64 -16.78
C GLU A 270 -27.79 25.14 -17.84
N ASP A 271 -27.59 25.52 -19.10
CA ASP A 271 -28.39 25.01 -20.21
C ASP A 271 -28.01 23.57 -20.58
N ILE A 272 -28.87 22.63 -20.20
CA ILE A 272 -28.73 21.20 -20.50
C ILE A 272 -28.74 20.92 -22.02
N ASN A 273 -29.38 21.78 -22.81
CA ASN A 273 -29.38 21.64 -24.27
C ASN A 273 -28.00 21.89 -24.87
N SER A 274 -27.09 22.59 -24.18
CA SER A 274 -25.72 22.81 -24.62
C SER A 274 -24.78 21.63 -24.28
N TRP A 275 -25.26 20.61 -23.57
CA TRP A 275 -24.44 19.47 -23.19
C TRP A 275 -24.14 18.59 -24.42
N PRO A 276 -22.93 18.02 -24.54
CA PRO A 276 -22.52 17.28 -25.73
C PRO A 276 -23.11 15.87 -25.78
N THR A 277 -23.05 15.25 -26.95
CA THR A 277 -23.36 13.82 -27.10
C THR A 277 -22.21 12.93 -26.63
N ILE A 278 -22.52 11.83 -25.96
CA ILE A 278 -21.57 10.92 -25.34
C ILE A 278 -21.82 9.49 -25.82
N ASP A 279 -20.78 8.82 -26.31
CA ASP A 279 -20.77 7.38 -26.53
C ASP A 279 -20.06 6.68 -25.38
N LEU A 280 -20.81 5.95 -24.56
CA LEU A 280 -20.27 5.15 -23.46
C LEU A 280 -20.03 3.72 -23.93
N MET A 281 -18.78 3.28 -23.89
CA MET A 281 -18.34 1.99 -24.43
C MET A 281 -17.88 1.06 -23.32
N VAL A 282 -18.45 -0.15 -23.31
CA VAL A 282 -18.12 -1.22 -22.36
C VAL A 282 -17.64 -2.46 -23.13
N PRO A 283 -16.32 -2.59 -23.39
CA PRO A 283 -15.76 -3.77 -24.01
C PRO A 283 -15.72 -5.00 -23.10
N THR A 284 -16.00 -6.16 -23.68
CA THR A 284 -15.94 -7.48 -23.04
C THR A 284 -15.46 -8.52 -24.06
N TYR A 285 -14.84 -9.61 -23.58
CA TYR A 285 -14.36 -10.72 -24.39
C TYR A 285 -14.84 -12.07 -23.85
N ASN A 286 -14.43 -12.44 -22.64
CA ASN A 286 -14.74 -13.73 -22.02
C ASN A 286 -15.38 -13.61 -20.64
N GLU A 287 -15.64 -12.40 -20.15
CA GLU A 287 -16.24 -12.17 -18.84
C GLU A 287 -17.71 -12.62 -18.82
N ASP A 288 -18.14 -13.23 -17.73
CA ASP A 288 -19.52 -13.69 -17.58
C ASP A 288 -20.52 -12.51 -17.61
N LEU A 289 -21.73 -12.77 -18.11
CA LEU A 289 -22.77 -11.74 -18.20
C LEU A 289 -23.11 -11.13 -16.83
N GLY A 290 -23.02 -11.91 -15.75
CA GLY A 290 -23.20 -11.43 -14.37
C GLY A 290 -22.15 -10.39 -13.93
N VAL A 291 -20.96 -10.38 -14.53
CA VAL A 291 -19.93 -9.36 -14.27
C VAL A 291 -20.24 -8.07 -15.03
N VAL A 292 -20.78 -8.18 -16.24
CA VAL A 292 -21.03 -7.03 -17.12
C VAL A 292 -22.34 -6.30 -16.78
N LYS A 293 -23.35 -7.04 -16.31
CA LYS A 293 -24.67 -6.51 -15.93
C LYS A 293 -24.61 -5.30 -14.99
N PRO A 294 -23.91 -5.34 -13.83
CA PRO A 294 -23.82 -4.21 -12.93
C PRO A 294 -23.30 -2.93 -13.59
N THR A 295 -22.30 -3.04 -14.47
CA THR A 295 -21.72 -1.90 -15.18
C THR A 295 -22.72 -1.25 -16.13
N ILE A 296 -23.48 -2.05 -16.89
CA ILE A 296 -24.51 -1.55 -17.81
C ILE A 296 -25.69 -0.95 -17.05
N TYR A 297 -26.14 -1.60 -15.98
CA TYR A 297 -27.21 -1.09 -15.12
C TYR A 297 -26.86 0.25 -14.45
N ALA A 298 -25.60 0.41 -14.04
CA ALA A 298 -25.11 1.68 -13.54
C ALA A 298 -24.99 2.75 -14.64
N ALA A 299 -24.51 2.38 -15.84
CA ALA A 299 -24.41 3.28 -16.98
C ALA A 299 -25.78 3.86 -17.40
N LEU A 300 -26.84 3.04 -17.35
CA LEU A 300 -28.23 3.48 -17.59
C LEU A 300 -28.70 4.57 -16.60
N GLY A 301 -28.07 4.63 -15.42
CA GLY A 301 -28.40 5.57 -14.34
C GLY A 301 -27.56 6.84 -14.32
N ILE A 302 -26.68 7.05 -15.30
CA ILE A 302 -25.86 8.26 -15.35
C ILE A 302 -26.73 9.51 -15.57
N ASP A 303 -26.38 10.58 -14.86
CA ASP A 303 -27.08 11.87 -14.88
C ASP A 303 -26.73 12.67 -16.14
N TRP A 304 -27.31 12.23 -17.27
CA TRP A 304 -27.17 12.83 -18.59
C TRP A 304 -28.49 12.77 -19.38
N PRO A 305 -28.77 13.73 -20.30
CA PRO A 305 -29.93 13.63 -21.18
C PRO A 305 -29.93 12.32 -21.97
N LYS A 306 -31.05 11.60 -21.94
CA LYS A 306 -31.16 10.24 -22.50
C LYS A 306 -31.00 10.21 -24.02
N ASP A 307 -31.37 11.28 -24.69
CA ASP A 307 -31.18 11.52 -26.12
C ASP A 307 -29.73 11.85 -26.51
N LYS A 308 -28.86 12.11 -25.53
CA LYS A 308 -27.44 12.50 -25.74
C LYS A 308 -26.44 11.50 -25.18
N ILE A 309 -26.88 10.36 -24.67
CA ILE A 309 -25.99 9.29 -24.20
C ILE A 309 -26.34 7.99 -24.90
N ASN A 310 -25.37 7.46 -25.64
CA ASN A 310 -25.46 6.17 -26.30
C ASN A 310 -24.60 5.17 -25.52
N ILE A 311 -25.19 4.07 -25.07
CA ILE A 311 -24.47 3.02 -24.33
C ILE A 311 -24.24 1.83 -25.26
N TYR A 312 -22.98 1.40 -25.36
CA TYR A 312 -22.53 0.32 -26.23
C TYR A 312 -21.89 -0.82 -25.43
N ILE A 313 -22.40 -2.03 -25.63
CA ILE A 313 -21.71 -3.27 -25.27
C ILE A 313 -20.87 -3.69 -26.47
N LEU A 314 -19.55 -3.72 -26.30
CA LEU A 314 -18.61 -4.14 -27.33
C LEU A 314 -18.16 -5.57 -27.05
N ASP A 315 -18.88 -6.54 -27.59
CA ASP A 315 -18.67 -7.96 -27.30
C ASP A 315 -17.77 -8.62 -28.35
N ASP A 316 -16.49 -8.71 -28.01
CA ASP A 316 -15.47 -9.35 -28.83
C ASP A 316 -15.50 -10.89 -28.72
N GLY A 317 -16.44 -11.46 -27.95
CA GLY A 317 -16.72 -12.90 -27.92
C GLY A 317 -17.87 -13.33 -28.83
N ASN A 318 -18.60 -12.38 -29.44
CA ASN A 318 -19.78 -12.62 -30.29
C ASN A 318 -20.81 -13.59 -29.67
N ARG A 319 -21.19 -13.33 -28.42
CA ARG A 319 -22.02 -14.20 -27.57
C ARG A 319 -23.50 -13.83 -27.70
N PRO A 320 -24.39 -14.77 -28.10
CA PRO A 320 -25.82 -14.51 -28.27
C PRO A 320 -26.50 -13.91 -27.03
N ALA A 321 -26.17 -14.42 -25.83
CA ALA A 321 -26.73 -13.95 -24.57
C ALA A 321 -26.49 -12.44 -24.32
N PHE A 322 -25.37 -11.89 -24.79
CA PHE A 322 -25.08 -10.45 -24.66
C PHE A 322 -25.91 -9.60 -25.62
N ARG A 323 -26.22 -10.13 -26.81
CA ARG A 323 -27.11 -9.46 -27.77
C ARG A 323 -28.54 -9.42 -27.27
N GLU A 324 -29.03 -10.54 -26.73
CA GLU A 324 -30.35 -10.63 -26.11
C GLU A 324 -30.47 -9.67 -24.92
N PHE A 325 -29.47 -9.69 -24.03
CA PHE A 325 -29.41 -8.76 -22.90
C PHE A 325 -29.39 -7.29 -23.34
N ALA A 326 -28.59 -6.94 -24.35
CA ALA A 326 -28.52 -5.58 -24.87
C ALA A 326 -29.87 -5.09 -25.39
N ALA A 327 -30.60 -5.96 -26.10
CA ALA A 327 -31.94 -5.66 -26.59
C ALA A 327 -32.96 -5.52 -25.43
N GLU A 328 -32.86 -6.37 -24.41
CA GLU A 328 -33.72 -6.34 -23.21
C GLU A 328 -33.58 -5.02 -22.45
N VAL A 329 -32.36 -4.49 -22.29
CA VAL A 329 -32.11 -3.25 -21.55
C VAL A 329 -32.11 -1.98 -22.42
N GLY A 330 -32.25 -2.12 -23.74
CA GLY A 330 -32.29 -1.01 -24.68
C GLY A 330 -30.94 -0.31 -24.90
N VAL A 331 -29.84 -1.06 -24.98
CA VAL A 331 -28.50 -0.53 -25.30
C VAL A 331 -27.98 -1.11 -26.62
N TYR A 332 -26.99 -0.45 -27.22
CA TYR A 332 -26.40 -0.90 -28.47
C TYR A 332 -25.47 -2.09 -28.25
N TYR A 333 -25.53 -3.08 -29.15
CA TYR A 333 -24.64 -4.23 -29.19
C TYR A 333 -23.78 -4.18 -30.44
N ILE A 334 -22.46 -4.24 -30.27
CA ILE A 334 -21.51 -4.35 -31.37
C ILE A 334 -20.63 -5.56 -31.14
N ALA A 335 -20.58 -6.44 -32.13
CA ALA A 335 -19.60 -7.52 -32.23
C ALA A 335 -18.90 -7.41 -33.58
N ARG A 336 -17.73 -8.04 -33.72
CA ARG A 336 -16.94 -8.03 -34.96
C ARG A 336 -16.53 -9.43 -35.38
N PRO A 337 -16.33 -9.68 -36.69
CA PRO A 337 -16.02 -11.02 -37.19
C PRO A 337 -14.56 -11.43 -36.95
N THR A 338 -13.64 -10.47 -36.84
CA THR A 338 -12.20 -10.72 -36.65
C THR A 338 -11.69 -10.07 -35.36
N HIS A 339 -10.88 -10.81 -34.60
CA HIS A 339 -10.43 -10.44 -33.25
C HIS A 339 -9.04 -9.78 -33.25
N GLU A 340 -8.73 -9.02 -34.30
CA GLU A 340 -7.43 -8.35 -34.44
C GLU A 340 -7.27 -7.24 -33.39
N HIS A 341 -6.06 -7.08 -32.85
CA HIS A 341 -5.73 -6.02 -31.89
C HIS A 341 -6.57 -5.97 -30.59
N ALA A 342 -7.21 -7.09 -30.20
CA ALA A 342 -7.92 -7.25 -28.93
C ALA A 342 -8.83 -6.04 -28.59
N LYS A 343 -8.79 -5.54 -27.34
CA LYS A 343 -9.62 -4.42 -26.86
C LYS A 343 -9.50 -3.16 -27.71
N ALA A 344 -8.29 -2.79 -28.13
CA ALA A 344 -8.06 -1.62 -28.99
C ALA A 344 -8.81 -1.73 -30.32
N GLY A 345 -8.70 -2.88 -30.98
CA GLY A 345 -9.41 -3.16 -32.22
C GLY A 345 -10.93 -3.19 -32.03
N ASN A 346 -11.41 -3.72 -30.90
CA ASN A 346 -12.84 -3.76 -30.60
C ASN A 346 -13.43 -2.34 -30.46
N ILE A 347 -12.76 -1.48 -29.70
CA ILE A 347 -13.13 -0.07 -29.56
C ILE A 347 -13.05 0.64 -30.92
N ASN A 348 -11.95 0.47 -31.67
CA ASN A 348 -11.80 1.10 -33.00
C ASN A 348 -12.87 0.63 -34.00
N ASN A 349 -13.34 -0.61 -33.92
CA ASN A 349 -14.46 -1.08 -34.73
C ASN A 349 -15.77 -0.37 -34.36
N ALA A 350 -16.03 -0.22 -33.07
CA ALA A 350 -17.21 0.50 -32.56
C ALA A 350 -17.18 1.98 -32.95
N LEU A 351 -16.00 2.61 -32.88
CA LEU A 351 -15.78 4.00 -33.26
C LEU A 351 -16.11 4.29 -34.74
N LYS A 352 -16.24 3.29 -35.62
CA LYS A 352 -16.71 3.50 -37.00
C LYS A 352 -18.22 3.75 -37.09
N GLN A 353 -18.97 3.33 -36.07
CA GLN A 353 -20.44 3.39 -36.01
C GLN A 353 -20.92 4.44 -35.00
N ALA A 354 -20.13 4.70 -33.97
CA ALA A 354 -20.41 5.66 -32.91
C ALA A 354 -20.13 7.10 -33.38
N THR A 355 -21.04 8.05 -33.08
CA THR A 355 -21.04 9.43 -33.62
C THR A 355 -21.01 10.53 -32.56
N GLY A 356 -20.89 10.16 -31.28
CA GLY A 356 -20.82 11.08 -30.15
C GLY A 356 -19.60 11.99 -30.19
N GLU A 357 -19.75 13.20 -29.66
CA GLU A 357 -18.66 14.19 -29.56
C GLU A 357 -17.56 13.75 -28.59
N PHE A 358 -17.94 12.97 -27.56
CA PHE A 358 -17.01 12.37 -26.60
C PHE A 358 -17.27 10.88 -26.44
N VAL A 359 -16.21 10.16 -26.08
CA VAL A 359 -16.24 8.72 -25.83
C VAL A 359 -15.85 8.46 -24.38
N ALA A 360 -16.75 7.84 -23.62
CA ALA A 360 -16.46 7.35 -22.27
C ALA A 360 -16.15 5.86 -22.33
N ILE A 361 -15.06 5.41 -21.72
CA ILE A 361 -14.64 4.00 -21.77
C ILE A 361 -14.58 3.42 -20.36
N PHE A 362 -15.27 2.31 -20.14
CA PHE A 362 -15.22 1.53 -18.91
C PHE A 362 -14.93 0.06 -19.23
N ASP A 363 -14.01 -0.57 -18.51
CA ASP A 363 -13.97 -2.04 -18.54
C ASP A 363 -15.29 -2.60 -18.00
N CYS A 364 -15.64 -3.80 -18.46
CA CYS A 364 -16.91 -4.44 -18.12
C CYS A 364 -17.13 -4.69 -16.62
N ASP A 365 -16.08 -4.68 -15.80
CA ASP A 365 -16.13 -4.81 -14.34
C ASP A 365 -16.10 -3.47 -13.58
N HIS A 366 -15.90 -2.33 -14.25
CA HIS A 366 -15.86 -1.02 -13.62
C HIS A 366 -17.25 -0.37 -13.60
N VAL A 367 -17.94 -0.48 -12.46
CA VAL A 367 -19.29 0.05 -12.27
C VAL A 367 -19.23 1.58 -12.07
N PRO A 368 -19.74 2.41 -13.02
CA PRO A 368 -19.68 3.85 -12.89
C PRO A 368 -20.67 4.41 -11.87
N THR A 369 -20.36 5.58 -11.33
CA THR A 369 -21.29 6.38 -10.53
C THR A 369 -22.08 7.32 -11.43
N ARG A 370 -23.30 7.68 -10.99
CA ARG A 370 -24.21 8.56 -11.74
C ARG A 370 -23.63 9.93 -12.07
N SER A 371 -22.68 10.42 -11.26
CA SER A 371 -22.04 11.74 -11.39
C SER A 371 -20.85 11.77 -12.35
N PHE A 372 -20.42 10.63 -12.90
CA PHE A 372 -19.15 10.52 -13.65
C PHE A 372 -19.00 11.56 -14.76
N LEU A 373 -20.02 11.75 -15.61
CA LEU A 373 -19.96 12.70 -16.72
C LEU A 373 -19.99 14.16 -16.25
N GLN A 374 -20.81 14.48 -15.25
CA GLN A 374 -20.90 15.85 -14.72
C GLN A 374 -19.58 16.30 -14.08
N LEU A 375 -18.85 15.40 -13.43
CA LEU A 375 -17.57 15.73 -12.80
C LEU A 375 -16.41 15.80 -13.81
N THR A 376 -16.55 15.21 -14.99
CA THR A 376 -15.45 15.12 -15.98
C THR A 376 -15.63 16.05 -17.17
N VAL A 377 -16.83 16.12 -17.76
CA VAL A 377 -17.07 16.77 -19.06
C VAL A 377 -16.87 18.29 -19.01
N GLY A 378 -17.12 18.94 -17.86
CA GLY A 378 -16.96 20.39 -17.68
C GLY A 378 -15.57 20.91 -18.07
N TRP A 379 -14.52 20.11 -17.91
CA TRP A 379 -13.16 20.51 -18.29
C TRP A 379 -12.95 20.67 -19.79
N PHE A 380 -13.68 19.94 -20.64
CA PHE A 380 -13.57 20.08 -22.10
C PHE A 380 -14.17 21.39 -22.63
N PHE A 381 -15.00 22.07 -21.84
CA PHE A 381 -15.46 23.42 -22.13
C PHE A 381 -14.38 24.45 -21.84
N LYS A 382 -13.68 24.28 -20.73
CA LYS A 382 -12.62 25.18 -20.25
C LYS A 382 -11.33 25.06 -21.05
N ASP A 383 -10.93 23.84 -21.41
CA ASP A 383 -9.75 23.58 -22.24
C ASP A 383 -10.17 22.91 -23.57
N LYS A 384 -10.16 23.70 -24.65
CA LYS A 384 -10.50 23.23 -26.00
C LYS A 384 -9.48 22.25 -26.57
N LYS A 385 -8.24 22.23 -26.07
CA LYS A 385 -7.20 21.28 -26.46
C LYS A 385 -7.22 19.99 -25.64
N LEU A 386 -8.09 19.90 -24.62
CA LEU A 386 -8.23 18.70 -23.81
C LEU A 386 -8.68 17.54 -24.70
N GLY A 387 -7.78 16.57 -24.86
CA GLY A 387 -8.01 15.34 -25.59
C GLY A 387 -8.59 14.25 -24.70
N MET A 388 -8.24 14.24 -23.41
CA MET A 388 -8.68 13.20 -22.49
C MET A 388 -8.70 13.65 -21.02
N ILE A 389 -9.60 13.07 -20.25
CA ILE A 389 -9.63 13.19 -18.79
C ILE A 389 -9.76 11.81 -18.15
N GLN A 390 -8.94 11.54 -17.14
CA GLN A 390 -8.87 10.27 -16.42
C GLN A 390 -9.34 10.45 -14.97
N THR A 391 -10.08 9.47 -14.45
CA THR A 391 -10.40 9.35 -13.00
C THR A 391 -9.70 8.12 -12.40
N PRO A 392 -9.60 7.97 -11.06
CA PRO A 392 -8.92 6.86 -10.43
C PRO A 392 -9.56 5.52 -10.76
N HIS A 393 -8.77 4.46 -10.90
CA HIS A 393 -9.30 3.10 -10.77
C HIS A 393 -9.41 2.77 -9.30
N HIS A 394 -10.63 2.61 -8.84
CA HIS A 394 -10.93 2.15 -7.49
C HIS A 394 -11.37 0.70 -7.54
N PHE A 395 -10.92 -0.12 -6.60
CA PHE A 395 -11.31 -1.53 -6.51
C PHE A 395 -12.00 -1.76 -5.18
N PHE A 396 -13.20 -2.34 -5.21
CA PHE A 396 -13.96 -2.66 -4.01
C PHE A 396 -13.69 -4.07 -3.49
N SER A 397 -13.01 -4.91 -4.28
CA SER A 397 -12.47 -6.20 -3.85
C SER A 397 -10.98 -6.09 -3.47
N PRO A 398 -10.51 -6.89 -2.49
CA PRO A 398 -9.10 -6.93 -2.11
C PRO A 398 -8.26 -7.49 -3.25
N ASP A 399 -7.08 -6.91 -3.46
CA ASP A 399 -6.06 -7.57 -4.28
C ASP A 399 -5.44 -8.79 -3.55
N PRO A 400 -4.67 -9.65 -4.25
CA PRO A 400 -4.08 -10.83 -3.61
C PRO A 400 -3.13 -10.50 -2.45
N PHE A 401 -2.46 -9.35 -2.45
CA PHE A 401 -1.60 -8.94 -1.34
C PHE A 401 -2.45 -8.62 -0.10
N GLU A 402 -3.50 -7.82 -0.27
CA GLU A 402 -4.42 -7.47 0.81
C GLU A 402 -5.12 -8.71 1.39
N ARG A 403 -5.59 -9.60 0.51
CA ARG A 403 -6.31 -10.82 0.89
C ARG A 403 -5.41 -11.84 1.58
N ASN A 404 -4.29 -12.21 0.96
CA ASN A 404 -3.44 -13.31 1.45
C ASN A 404 -2.70 -12.92 2.74
N LEU A 405 -2.45 -11.61 2.93
CA LEU A 405 -1.84 -11.07 4.14
C LEU A 405 -2.86 -10.68 5.22
N GLY A 406 -4.16 -10.70 4.92
CA GLY A 406 -5.24 -10.35 5.84
C GLY A 406 -5.25 -8.87 6.25
N ARG A 407 -4.89 -7.98 5.32
CA ARG A 407 -4.71 -6.54 5.55
C ARG A 407 -5.62 -5.64 4.70
N PHE A 408 -6.67 -6.21 4.10
CA PHE A 408 -7.64 -5.43 3.34
C PHE A 408 -8.12 -4.21 4.12
N ARG A 409 -7.97 -3.02 3.53
CA ARG A 409 -8.30 -1.70 4.11
C ARG A 409 -7.51 -1.27 5.34
N GLN A 410 -6.47 -1.99 5.74
CA GLN A 410 -5.57 -1.56 6.82
C GLN A 410 -4.34 -0.82 6.26
N THR A 411 -3.93 -1.19 5.06
CA THR A 411 -2.78 -0.61 4.35
C THR A 411 -3.20 -0.23 2.94
N PRO A 412 -2.71 0.89 2.38
CA PRO A 412 -2.96 1.23 0.99
C PRO A 412 -2.54 0.11 0.03
N ASN A 413 -3.40 -0.21 -0.94
CA ASN A 413 -3.10 -1.21 -1.96
C ASN A 413 -2.03 -0.70 -2.96
N GLU A 414 -1.57 -1.57 -3.85
CA GLU A 414 -0.52 -1.22 -4.82
C GLU A 414 -0.93 -0.03 -5.72
N GLY A 415 -2.15 -0.05 -6.27
CA GLY A 415 -2.65 0.96 -7.20
C GLY A 415 -2.83 2.35 -6.58
N THR A 416 -2.95 2.45 -5.25
CA THR A 416 -3.22 3.70 -4.54
C THR A 416 -2.11 4.73 -4.73
N LEU A 417 -0.84 4.32 -4.84
CA LEU A 417 0.25 5.26 -5.13
C LEU A 417 0.09 5.90 -6.51
N PHE A 418 -0.23 5.09 -7.51
CA PHE A 418 -0.31 5.54 -8.90
C PHE A 418 -1.50 6.47 -9.13
N TYR A 419 -2.70 6.03 -8.73
CA TYR A 419 -3.93 6.82 -8.88
C TYR A 419 -4.06 7.93 -7.82
N GLY A 420 -3.39 7.80 -6.67
CA GLY A 420 -3.43 8.82 -5.63
C GLY A 420 -2.50 10.00 -5.87
N LEU A 421 -1.23 9.72 -6.15
CA LEU A 421 -0.19 10.75 -6.21
C LEU A 421 0.41 10.91 -7.60
N VAL A 422 0.73 9.81 -8.28
CA VAL A 422 1.54 9.85 -9.50
C VAL A 422 0.76 10.44 -10.68
N GLN A 423 -0.51 10.05 -10.88
CA GLN A 423 -1.35 10.61 -11.94
C GLN A 423 -1.69 12.09 -11.72
N ASP A 424 -1.89 12.51 -10.47
CA ASP A 424 -2.11 13.91 -10.09
C ASP A 424 -0.82 14.74 -10.24
N GLY A 425 0.34 14.14 -9.97
CA GLY A 425 1.66 14.70 -10.27
C GLY A 425 1.91 14.83 -11.77
N ASN A 426 1.46 13.87 -12.57
CA ASN A 426 1.52 13.93 -14.03
C ASN A 426 0.62 15.03 -14.63
N ASP A 427 -0.53 15.32 -14.01
CA ASP A 427 -1.44 16.39 -14.47
C ASP A 427 -0.74 17.75 -14.44
N MET A 428 0.14 18.00 -13.46
CA MET A 428 0.99 19.20 -13.41
C MET A 428 1.82 19.39 -14.68
N TRP A 429 2.27 18.29 -15.26
CA TRP A 429 3.15 18.26 -16.42
C TRP A 429 2.42 18.02 -17.74
N ASP A 430 1.07 18.05 -17.74
CA ASP A 430 0.26 17.75 -18.92
C ASP A 430 0.62 16.36 -19.49
N ALA A 431 0.79 15.39 -18.59
CA ALA A 431 1.32 14.05 -18.88
C ALA A 431 0.47 12.93 -18.27
N THR A 432 -0.79 13.20 -17.88
CA THR A 432 -1.71 12.18 -17.37
C THR A 432 -1.98 11.13 -18.43
N PHE A 433 -1.89 9.85 -18.05
CA PHE A 433 -2.13 8.72 -18.94
C PHE A 433 -3.58 8.27 -18.90
N PHE A 434 -4.07 7.78 -20.04
CA PHE A 434 -5.23 6.93 -20.12
C PHE A 434 -4.87 5.53 -19.67
N CYS A 435 -5.67 5.00 -18.74
CA CYS A 435 -5.46 3.70 -18.12
C CYS A 435 -6.48 2.66 -18.63
N GLY A 436 -7.04 2.84 -19.83
CA GLY A 436 -7.92 1.87 -20.47
C GLY A 436 -9.38 1.89 -19.99
N SER A 437 -9.67 2.47 -18.83
CA SER A 437 -11.01 2.55 -18.22
C SER A 437 -11.15 3.82 -17.39
N CYS A 438 -12.37 4.21 -17.05
CA CYS A 438 -12.70 5.38 -16.22
C CYS A 438 -12.20 6.70 -16.82
N ALA A 439 -12.34 6.85 -18.13
CA ALA A 439 -11.87 8.03 -18.86
C ALA A 439 -12.90 8.52 -19.86
N VAL A 440 -12.85 9.83 -20.13
CA VAL A 440 -13.57 10.48 -21.25
C VAL A 440 -12.55 11.01 -22.23
N LEU A 441 -12.74 10.73 -23.51
CA LEU A 441 -11.88 11.16 -24.61
C LEU A 441 -12.69 12.03 -25.58
N ARG A 442 -12.07 13.08 -26.11
CA ARG A 442 -12.66 13.89 -27.18
C ARG A 442 -12.57 13.11 -28.49
N ARG A 443 -13.70 12.91 -29.16
CA ARG A 443 -13.76 12.08 -30.37
C ARG A 443 -12.85 12.59 -31.48
N SER A 444 -12.91 13.89 -31.75
CA SER A 444 -12.06 14.52 -32.78
C SER A 444 -10.56 14.42 -32.49
N ALA A 445 -10.14 14.41 -31.22
CA ALA A 445 -8.75 14.22 -30.85
C ALA A 445 -8.31 12.76 -31.07
N LEU A 446 -9.20 11.81 -30.77
CA LEU A 446 -8.98 10.39 -30.99
C LEU A 446 -8.86 10.06 -32.48
N ASP A 447 -9.72 10.63 -33.32
CA ASP A 447 -9.63 10.47 -34.78
C ASP A 447 -8.34 11.06 -35.35
N ALA A 448 -7.88 12.20 -34.83
CA ALA A 448 -6.63 12.84 -35.25
C ALA A 448 -5.37 12.02 -34.97
N VAL A 449 -5.44 11.04 -34.05
CA VAL A 449 -4.36 10.08 -33.75
C VAL A 449 -4.60 8.69 -34.35
N GLY A 450 -5.67 8.51 -35.12
CA GLY A 450 -6.01 7.26 -35.79
C GLY A 450 -6.75 6.24 -34.91
N GLY A 451 -7.48 6.71 -33.88
CA GLY A 451 -8.16 5.85 -32.92
C GLY A 451 -7.30 5.46 -31.73
N ILE A 452 -7.71 4.39 -31.05
CA ILE A 452 -6.92 3.73 -30.00
C ILE A 452 -5.71 3.05 -30.65
N ALA A 453 -4.52 3.20 -30.06
CA ALA A 453 -3.29 2.59 -30.57
C ALA A 453 -3.38 1.05 -30.60
N VAL A 454 -2.69 0.40 -31.54
CA VAL A 454 -2.84 -1.06 -31.78
C VAL A 454 -1.51 -1.82 -31.82
N GLU A 455 -0.39 -1.10 -31.76
CA GLU A 455 0.96 -1.60 -31.97
C GLU A 455 1.58 -2.23 -30.72
N THR A 456 1.05 -1.89 -29.54
CA THR A 456 1.54 -2.39 -28.25
C THR A 456 0.39 -2.98 -27.44
N VAL A 457 0.72 -3.82 -26.46
CA VAL A 457 -0.29 -4.46 -25.59
C VAL A 457 -0.84 -3.56 -24.48
N THR A 458 -0.37 -2.31 -24.41
CA THR A 458 -0.84 -1.25 -23.53
C THR A 458 -1.32 -0.12 -24.41
N GLU A 459 -2.41 -0.38 -25.14
CA GLU A 459 -2.99 0.52 -26.12
C GLU A 459 -3.35 1.88 -25.53
N ASP A 460 -3.71 1.87 -24.25
CA ASP A 460 -4.20 2.99 -23.49
C ASP A 460 -3.13 4.07 -23.30
N ALA A 461 -2.01 3.70 -22.67
CA ALA A 461 -0.87 4.57 -22.46
C ALA A 461 -0.23 5.01 -23.78
N HIS A 462 -0.23 4.13 -24.80
CA HIS A 462 0.26 4.49 -26.13
C HIS A 462 -0.64 5.52 -26.81
N THR A 463 -1.95 5.44 -26.62
CA THR A 463 -2.90 6.45 -27.13
C THR A 463 -2.65 7.81 -26.50
N SER A 464 -2.40 7.89 -25.19
CA SER A 464 -2.02 9.14 -24.52
C SER A 464 -0.74 9.75 -25.11
N LEU A 465 0.27 8.92 -25.36
CA LEU A 465 1.53 9.37 -25.96
C LEU A 465 1.29 10.02 -27.33
N ARG A 466 0.43 9.43 -28.17
CA ARG A 466 0.05 9.98 -29.48
C ARG A 466 -0.69 11.30 -29.37
N LEU A 467 -1.64 11.40 -28.44
CA LEU A 467 -2.41 12.63 -28.19
C LEU A 467 -1.50 13.78 -27.78
N HIS A 468 -0.61 13.54 -26.81
CA HIS A 468 0.34 14.56 -26.36
C HIS A 468 1.31 14.97 -27.46
N ARG A 469 1.74 14.05 -28.34
CA ARG A 469 2.60 14.38 -29.49
C ARG A 469 1.92 15.24 -30.54
N LYS A 470 0.60 15.11 -30.69
CA LYS A 470 -0.22 16.00 -31.52
C LYS A 470 -0.53 17.33 -30.83
N GLY A 471 -0.09 17.54 -29.60
CA GLY A 471 -0.26 18.77 -28.85
C GLY A 471 -1.62 18.90 -28.14
N TYR A 472 -2.38 17.81 -28.04
CA TYR A 472 -3.55 17.75 -27.15
C TYR A 472 -3.09 17.70 -25.69
N THR A 473 -3.91 18.23 -24.80
CA THR A 473 -3.67 18.19 -23.34
C THR A 473 -4.40 17.01 -22.71
N SER A 474 -3.95 16.59 -21.52
CA SER A 474 -4.69 15.64 -20.68
C SER A 474 -4.91 16.19 -19.27
N ALA A 475 -5.92 15.65 -18.58
CA ALA A 475 -6.26 16.05 -17.23
C ALA A 475 -6.56 14.84 -16.33
N TYR A 476 -6.33 15.00 -15.02
CA TYR A 476 -6.67 14.02 -14.00
C TYR A 476 -7.60 14.63 -12.95
N ILE A 477 -8.69 13.93 -12.61
CA ILE A 477 -9.52 14.29 -11.45
C ILE A 477 -9.37 13.16 -10.44
N ARG A 478 -8.79 13.46 -9.29
CA ARG A 478 -8.58 12.47 -8.22
C ARG A 478 -9.83 12.28 -7.37
N ILE A 479 -10.93 11.90 -8.00
CA ILE A 479 -12.19 11.52 -7.35
C ILE A 479 -12.60 10.17 -7.95
N PRO A 480 -12.67 9.08 -7.16
CA PRO A 480 -13.20 7.80 -7.63
C PRO A 480 -14.62 7.98 -8.18
N GLN A 481 -14.84 7.62 -9.43
CA GLN A 481 -16.15 7.73 -10.10
C GLN A 481 -16.63 6.43 -10.72
N ALA A 482 -15.86 5.35 -10.54
CA ALA A 482 -16.26 3.99 -10.84
C ALA A 482 -15.46 3.05 -9.93
N ALA A 483 -16.00 1.86 -9.68
CA ALA A 483 -15.33 0.85 -8.88
C ALA A 483 -15.33 -0.51 -9.59
N GLY A 484 -14.14 -1.12 -9.67
CA GLY A 484 -13.89 -2.38 -10.35
C GLY A 484 -13.57 -3.54 -9.41
N LEU A 485 -13.32 -4.70 -10.02
CA LEU A 485 -12.85 -5.90 -9.35
C LEU A 485 -11.32 -6.03 -9.50
N ALA A 486 -10.62 -6.18 -8.38
CA ALA A 486 -9.23 -6.61 -8.36
C ALA A 486 -9.10 -8.09 -8.79
N THR A 487 -7.89 -8.47 -9.20
CA THR A 487 -7.57 -9.84 -9.62
C THR A 487 -7.76 -10.85 -8.50
N GLU A 488 -8.41 -11.98 -8.80
CA GLU A 488 -8.81 -12.98 -7.80
C GLU A 488 -7.69 -13.94 -7.39
N SER A 489 -6.56 -13.96 -8.08
CA SER A 489 -5.39 -14.77 -7.71
C SER A 489 -4.11 -13.99 -7.94
N LEU A 490 -3.06 -14.35 -7.22
CA LEU A 490 -1.70 -13.86 -7.42
C LEU A 490 -1.21 -14.18 -8.84
N SER A 491 -1.60 -15.33 -9.41
CA SER A 491 -1.26 -15.70 -10.78
C SER A 491 -1.86 -14.76 -11.82
N ALA A 492 -3.14 -14.40 -11.68
CA ALA A 492 -3.79 -13.43 -12.53
C ALA A 492 -3.18 -12.03 -12.33
N HIS A 493 -2.87 -11.66 -11.08
CA HIS A 493 -2.22 -10.39 -10.76
C HIS A 493 -0.86 -10.24 -11.43
N ILE A 494 0.01 -11.24 -11.27
CA ILE A 494 1.33 -11.27 -11.91
C ILE A 494 1.19 -11.26 -13.44
N GLY A 495 0.26 -12.05 -13.99
CA GLY A 495 -0.02 -12.07 -15.43
C GLY A 495 -0.42 -10.70 -15.99
N GLN A 496 -1.24 -9.94 -15.25
CA GLN A 496 -1.61 -8.58 -15.62
C GLN A 496 -0.40 -7.64 -15.59
N ARG A 497 0.43 -7.68 -14.54
CA ARG A 497 1.62 -6.84 -14.39
C ARG A 497 2.70 -7.16 -15.42
N ILE A 498 2.88 -8.43 -15.80
CA ILE A 498 3.77 -8.84 -16.92
C ILE A 498 3.34 -8.15 -18.22
N ARG A 499 2.03 -8.13 -18.51
CA ARG A 499 1.50 -7.50 -19.71
C ARG A 499 1.76 -6.00 -19.73
N TRP A 500 1.47 -5.32 -18.62
CA TRP A 500 1.72 -3.89 -18.47
C TRP A 500 3.20 -3.55 -18.62
N ALA A 501 4.07 -4.31 -17.94
CA ALA A 501 5.51 -4.14 -18.02
C ALA A 501 6.02 -4.32 -19.45
N ARG A 502 5.55 -5.37 -20.14
CA ARG A 502 5.91 -5.63 -21.54
C ARG A 502 5.46 -4.49 -22.45
N GLY A 503 4.20 -4.06 -22.33
CA GLY A 503 3.63 -3.00 -23.18
C GLY A 503 4.34 -1.65 -22.99
N MET A 504 4.61 -1.25 -21.76
CA MET A 504 5.33 0.00 -21.49
C MET A 504 6.75 -0.01 -22.08
N VAL A 505 7.45 -1.14 -22.01
CA VAL A 505 8.77 -1.28 -22.63
C VAL A 505 8.68 -1.35 -24.16
N GLN A 506 7.63 -1.95 -24.73
CA GLN A 506 7.37 -1.87 -26.17
C GLN A 506 7.19 -0.42 -26.62
N ILE A 507 6.41 0.40 -25.90
CA ILE A 507 6.27 1.83 -26.20
C ILE A 507 7.64 2.52 -26.11
N PHE A 508 8.41 2.26 -25.05
CA PHE A 508 9.75 2.83 -24.87
C PHE A 508 10.67 2.52 -26.04
N ARG A 509 10.59 1.31 -26.61
CA ARG A 509 11.45 0.86 -27.70
C ARG A 509 10.97 1.27 -29.09
N LEU A 510 9.68 1.14 -29.36
CA LEU A 510 9.07 1.36 -30.67
C LEU A 510 8.79 2.84 -30.92
N ASP A 511 8.19 3.51 -29.95
CA ASP A 511 7.76 4.90 -30.11
C ASP A 511 8.71 5.89 -29.43
N ASN A 512 9.42 5.47 -28.38
CA ASN A 512 10.47 6.20 -27.67
C ASN A 512 10.09 7.64 -27.24
N PRO A 513 9.65 7.85 -25.99
CA PRO A 513 9.27 9.18 -25.52
C PRO A 513 10.45 10.15 -25.41
N LEU A 514 11.69 9.66 -25.25
CA LEU A 514 12.86 10.53 -25.04
C LEU A 514 13.34 11.19 -26.33
N LEU A 515 13.32 10.47 -27.46
CA LEU A 515 13.86 10.95 -28.74
C LEU A 515 12.78 11.33 -29.77
N GLY A 516 11.56 10.80 -29.64
CA GLY A 516 10.47 11.07 -30.59
C GLY A 516 10.04 12.55 -30.62
N LYS A 517 9.52 13.05 -31.75
CA LYS A 517 9.07 14.45 -31.89
C LYS A 517 7.71 14.67 -31.22
N GLY A 518 7.36 15.94 -30.96
CA GLY A 518 6.01 16.33 -30.51
C GLY A 518 5.79 16.45 -29.00
N LEU A 519 6.66 15.90 -28.16
CA LEU A 519 6.55 16.03 -26.69
C LEU A 519 7.39 17.19 -26.14
N LYS A 520 6.82 17.87 -25.13
CA LYS A 520 7.55 18.79 -24.24
C LYS A 520 8.59 18.01 -23.43
N PHE A 521 9.73 18.63 -23.12
CA PHE A 521 10.80 17.98 -22.33
C PHE A 521 10.27 17.35 -21.02
N VAL A 522 9.42 18.05 -20.29
CA VAL A 522 8.81 17.55 -19.03
C VAL A 522 7.93 16.31 -19.25
N GLN A 523 7.14 16.27 -20.32
CA GLN A 523 6.35 15.10 -20.68
C GLN A 523 7.27 13.90 -20.97
N ARG A 524 8.39 14.12 -21.66
CA ARG A 524 9.39 13.05 -21.92
C ARG A 524 9.87 12.41 -20.63
N LEU A 525 10.14 13.21 -19.60
CA LEU A 525 10.58 12.72 -18.29
C LEU A 525 9.48 11.92 -17.58
N CYS A 526 8.23 12.38 -17.61
CA CYS A 526 7.09 11.64 -17.04
C CYS A 526 6.87 10.28 -17.71
N TYR A 527 6.85 10.24 -19.06
CA TYR A 527 6.73 8.99 -19.81
C TYR A 527 7.94 8.08 -19.60
N ALA A 528 9.16 8.63 -19.58
CA ALA A 528 10.36 7.86 -19.31
C ALA A 528 10.32 7.25 -17.90
N ASN A 529 9.87 8.00 -16.88
CA ASN A 529 9.76 7.45 -15.53
C ASN A 529 8.78 6.28 -15.48
N ALA A 530 7.60 6.43 -16.09
CA ALA A 530 6.59 5.39 -16.12
C ALA A 530 7.10 4.10 -16.79
N MET A 531 7.86 4.23 -17.88
CA MET A 531 8.43 3.09 -18.60
C MET A 531 9.63 2.48 -17.88
N LEU A 532 10.52 3.32 -17.34
CA LEU A 532 11.68 2.87 -16.57
C LEU A 532 11.20 2.07 -15.36
N HIS A 533 10.17 2.51 -14.63
CA HIS A 533 9.65 1.81 -13.45
C HIS A 533 9.42 0.30 -13.68
N PHE A 534 8.97 -0.12 -14.86
CA PHE A 534 8.76 -1.52 -15.20
C PHE A 534 10.05 -2.33 -15.48
N LEU A 535 11.20 -1.67 -15.66
CA LEU A 535 12.53 -2.30 -15.77
C LEU A 535 13.18 -2.57 -14.39
N SER A 536 12.48 -2.25 -13.29
CA SER A 536 12.97 -2.43 -11.91
C SER A 536 13.24 -3.90 -11.53
N GLY A 537 12.72 -4.86 -12.29
CA GLY A 537 12.90 -6.28 -12.02
C GLY A 537 14.37 -6.72 -11.97
N ILE A 538 15.21 -6.25 -12.91
CA ILE A 538 16.64 -6.62 -12.93
C ILE A 538 17.40 -6.01 -11.74
N PRO A 539 17.35 -4.68 -11.48
CA PRO A 539 17.94 -4.07 -10.29
C PRO A 539 17.51 -4.77 -8.99
N ARG A 540 16.23 -5.14 -8.88
CA ARG A 540 15.71 -5.81 -7.69
C ARG A 540 16.37 -7.17 -7.46
N LEU A 541 16.55 -7.98 -8.51
CA LEU A 541 17.25 -9.26 -8.41
C LEU A 541 18.73 -9.09 -8.06
N ILE A 542 19.38 -8.05 -8.59
CA ILE A 542 20.76 -7.69 -8.24
C ILE A 542 20.84 -7.34 -6.74
N PHE A 543 19.96 -6.50 -6.21
CA PHE A 543 19.97 -6.17 -4.77
C PHE A 543 19.73 -7.40 -3.86
N LEU A 544 18.87 -8.33 -4.29
CA LEU A 544 18.59 -9.56 -3.55
C LEU A 544 19.77 -10.56 -3.54
N THR A 545 20.74 -10.39 -4.43
CA THR A 545 21.88 -11.31 -4.61
C THR A 545 23.25 -10.66 -4.35
N ALA A 546 23.33 -9.32 -4.32
CA ALA A 546 24.57 -8.58 -4.14
C ALA A 546 25.36 -8.98 -2.87
N PRO A 547 24.75 -9.14 -1.67
CA PRO A 547 25.50 -9.57 -0.48
C PRO A 547 26.12 -10.96 -0.63
N LEU A 548 25.57 -11.81 -1.50
CA LEU A 548 26.00 -13.19 -1.70
C LEU A 548 27.28 -13.26 -2.53
N ALA A 549 27.57 -12.25 -3.35
CA ALA A 549 28.82 -12.15 -4.08
C ALA A 549 30.03 -12.16 -3.13
N PHE A 550 29.99 -11.37 -2.05
CA PHE A 550 31.04 -11.40 -1.03
C PHE A 550 31.01 -12.71 -0.22
N LEU A 551 29.84 -13.12 0.27
CA LEU A 551 29.75 -14.24 1.22
C LEU A 551 30.09 -15.60 0.57
N LEU A 552 29.68 -15.82 -0.68
CA LEU A 552 29.85 -17.09 -1.40
C LEU A 552 31.05 -17.07 -2.34
N LEU A 553 31.26 -15.98 -3.08
CA LEU A 553 32.31 -15.90 -4.12
C LEU A 553 33.57 -15.16 -3.65
N HIS A 554 33.59 -14.61 -2.43
CA HIS A 554 34.65 -13.73 -1.95
C HIS A 554 34.84 -12.50 -2.88
N ALA A 555 33.78 -12.05 -3.56
CA ALA A 555 33.85 -10.90 -4.46
C ALA A 555 33.51 -9.59 -3.72
N TYR A 556 34.44 -8.64 -3.70
CA TYR A 556 34.30 -7.33 -3.07
C TYR A 556 33.51 -6.36 -3.97
N ILE A 557 32.18 -6.37 -3.83
CA ILE A 557 31.26 -5.50 -4.58
C ILE A 557 31.37 -3.99 -4.25
N ILE A 558 31.83 -3.68 -3.04
CA ILE A 558 32.14 -2.32 -2.58
C ILE A 558 33.48 -2.40 -1.88
N PHE A 559 34.53 -1.93 -2.56
CA PHE A 559 35.89 -1.94 -2.04
C PHE A 559 36.12 -0.73 -1.14
N ALA A 560 35.58 -0.78 0.08
CA ALA A 560 35.71 0.29 1.06
C ALA A 560 35.63 -0.23 2.51
N PRO A 561 36.22 0.49 3.49
CA PRO A 561 36.05 0.16 4.89
C PRO A 561 34.58 0.20 5.32
N ALA A 562 34.18 -0.72 6.20
CA ALA A 562 32.82 -0.84 6.72
C ALA A 562 32.24 0.49 7.25
N LEU A 563 33.06 1.30 7.93
CA LEU A 563 32.66 2.61 8.43
C LEU A 563 32.32 3.60 7.30
N ALA A 564 33.08 3.59 6.21
CA ALA A 564 32.80 4.45 5.05
C ALA A 564 31.46 4.05 4.42
N ILE A 565 31.21 2.75 4.23
CA ILE A 565 29.92 2.24 3.75
C ILE A 565 28.78 2.77 4.62
N ALA A 566 28.89 2.68 5.94
CA ALA A 566 27.86 3.18 6.86
C ALA A 566 27.65 4.70 6.75
N LEU A 567 28.72 5.49 6.59
CA LEU A 567 28.67 6.96 6.50
C LEU A 567 28.16 7.51 5.16
N TYR A 568 28.11 6.68 4.12
CA TYR A 568 27.65 7.08 2.79
C TYR A 568 26.29 6.44 2.43
N VAL A 569 26.11 5.14 2.71
CA VAL A 569 24.87 4.41 2.39
C VAL A 569 23.71 4.78 3.31
N LEU A 570 23.91 4.73 4.63
CA LEU A 570 22.80 4.96 5.59
C LEU A 570 22.19 6.36 5.47
N PRO A 571 22.98 7.44 5.33
CA PRO A 571 22.41 8.78 5.17
C PRO A 571 21.58 8.92 3.91
N HIS A 572 22.05 8.35 2.80
CA HIS A 572 21.30 8.32 1.54
C HIS A 572 19.96 7.62 1.75
N MET A 573 19.96 6.41 2.29
CA MET A 573 18.74 5.64 2.54
C MET A 573 17.77 6.37 3.48
N ILE A 574 18.28 6.96 4.57
CA ILE A 574 17.46 7.70 5.54
C ILE A 574 16.82 8.92 4.90
N HIS A 575 17.58 9.74 4.16
CA HIS A 575 17.04 10.93 3.52
C HIS A 575 16.05 10.60 2.40
N ALA A 576 16.34 9.58 1.59
CA ALA A 576 15.43 9.12 0.54
C ALA A 576 14.12 8.59 1.13
N SER A 577 14.20 7.72 2.16
CA SER A 577 13.03 7.17 2.86
C SER A 577 12.22 8.26 3.56
N LEU A 578 12.87 9.21 4.25
CA LEU A 578 12.21 10.33 4.94
C LEU A 578 11.41 11.20 3.97
N THR A 579 12.03 11.54 2.84
CA THR A 579 11.42 12.38 1.80
C THR A 579 10.26 11.64 1.12
N ASN A 580 10.43 10.35 0.81
CA ASN A 580 9.37 9.51 0.27
C ASN A 580 8.20 9.35 1.23
N SER A 581 8.44 9.11 2.52
CA SER A 581 7.38 9.00 3.52
C SER A 581 6.56 10.30 3.63
N ARG A 582 7.19 11.48 3.49
CA ARG A 582 6.47 12.77 3.44
C ARG A 582 5.63 12.94 2.16
N LEU A 583 6.16 12.56 1.01
CA LEU A 583 5.49 12.72 -0.29
C LEU A 583 4.37 11.68 -0.50
N GLN A 584 4.67 10.43 -0.18
CA GLN A 584 3.91 9.25 -0.59
C GLN A 584 3.24 8.52 0.58
N GLY A 585 3.55 8.84 1.84
CA GLY A 585 3.14 8.06 3.02
C GLY A 585 1.63 7.86 3.19
N LYS A 586 0.80 8.75 2.64
CA LYS A 586 -0.67 8.58 2.61
C LYS A 586 -1.12 7.48 1.65
N TYR A 587 -0.36 7.23 0.59
CA TYR A 587 -0.71 6.35 -0.52
C TYR A 587 0.12 5.07 -0.55
N ARG A 588 1.26 5.06 0.13
CA ARG A 588 2.17 3.91 0.22
C ARG A 588 2.93 3.95 1.54
N HIS A 589 2.72 2.92 2.36
CA HIS A 589 3.46 2.76 3.60
C HIS A 589 4.90 2.32 3.33
N SER A 590 5.82 2.72 4.20
CA SER A 590 7.25 2.41 4.09
C SER A 590 7.52 0.90 4.04
N PHE A 591 8.51 0.47 3.27
CA PHE A 591 8.97 -0.91 3.09
C PHE A 591 8.00 -1.88 2.40
N TRP A 592 6.76 -1.46 2.12
CA TRP A 592 5.79 -2.30 1.41
C TRP A 592 6.12 -2.43 -0.07
N SER A 593 6.59 -1.35 -0.70
CA SER A 593 7.00 -1.33 -2.12
C SER A 593 8.01 -2.43 -2.43
N GLU A 594 8.90 -2.71 -1.50
CA GLU A 594 9.93 -3.71 -1.57
C GLU A 594 9.36 -5.13 -1.65
N ILE A 595 8.23 -5.42 -0.99
CA ILE A 595 7.54 -6.71 -1.12
C ILE A 595 6.87 -6.80 -2.49
N TYR A 596 6.12 -5.77 -2.90
CA TYR A 596 5.45 -5.74 -4.22
C TYR A 596 6.46 -5.92 -5.37
N GLU A 597 7.56 -5.16 -5.34
CA GLU A 597 8.63 -5.24 -6.33
C GLU A 597 9.33 -6.60 -6.31
N THR A 598 9.61 -7.18 -5.13
CA THR A 598 10.23 -8.51 -5.04
C THR A 598 9.35 -9.60 -5.63
N VAL A 599 8.03 -9.56 -5.40
CA VAL A 599 7.08 -10.50 -6.00
C VAL A 599 7.12 -10.36 -7.54
N LEU A 600 7.11 -9.15 -8.07
CA LEU A 600 7.07 -8.95 -9.52
C LEU A 600 8.43 -9.15 -10.22
N ALA A 601 9.55 -8.91 -9.53
CA ALA A 601 10.87 -8.74 -10.14
C ALA A 601 11.29 -9.89 -11.07
N TRP A 602 11.20 -11.13 -10.60
CA TRP A 602 11.55 -12.30 -11.40
C TRP A 602 10.70 -12.43 -12.66
N TYR A 603 9.40 -12.16 -12.51
CA TYR A 603 8.40 -12.35 -13.56
C TYR A 603 8.44 -11.27 -14.64
N ILE A 604 8.79 -10.04 -14.28
CA ILE A 604 8.88 -8.93 -15.24
C ILE A 604 10.26 -8.81 -15.88
N ALA A 605 11.34 -9.28 -15.24
CA ALA A 605 12.71 -9.11 -15.73
C ALA A 605 12.91 -9.68 -17.15
N ARG A 606 12.49 -10.92 -17.40
CA ARG A 606 12.64 -11.55 -18.72
C ARG A 606 11.73 -10.90 -19.78
N PRO A 607 10.41 -10.76 -19.59
CA PRO A 607 9.52 -10.16 -20.60
C PRO A 607 9.92 -8.74 -20.99
N THR A 608 10.35 -7.92 -20.03
CA THR A 608 10.78 -6.54 -20.30
C THR A 608 12.11 -6.50 -21.06
N THR A 609 13.09 -7.34 -20.69
CA THR A 609 14.35 -7.46 -21.44
C THR A 609 14.11 -7.89 -22.88
N VAL A 610 13.24 -8.89 -23.08
CA VAL A 610 12.88 -9.36 -24.43
C VAL A 610 12.18 -8.26 -25.21
N ALA A 611 11.24 -7.52 -24.61
CA ALA A 611 10.57 -6.41 -25.28
C ALA A 611 11.53 -5.27 -25.66
N LEU A 612 12.55 -5.00 -24.85
CA LEU A 612 13.55 -3.98 -25.12
C LEU A 612 14.44 -4.35 -26.32
N LEU A 613 14.81 -5.63 -26.45
CA LEU A 613 15.67 -6.14 -27.52
C LEU A 613 14.90 -6.51 -28.79
N ASN A 614 13.72 -7.12 -28.65
CA ASN A 614 12.86 -7.55 -29.74
C ASN A 614 11.37 -7.35 -29.38
N PRO A 615 10.82 -6.15 -29.63
CA PRO A 615 9.49 -5.75 -29.14
C PRO A 615 8.33 -6.56 -29.74
N HIS A 616 8.50 -7.18 -30.92
CA HIS A 616 7.44 -7.96 -31.56
C HIS A 616 7.39 -9.43 -31.10
N LYS A 617 8.37 -9.89 -30.31
CA LYS A 617 8.41 -11.28 -29.82
C LYS A 617 7.54 -11.47 -28.57
N GLY A 618 6.66 -12.47 -28.66
CA GLY A 618 5.85 -12.99 -27.56
C GLY A 618 4.35 -12.82 -27.78
N THR A 619 3.59 -13.89 -27.60
CA THR A 619 2.12 -13.86 -27.62
C THR A 619 1.56 -13.47 -26.26
N PHE A 620 0.27 -13.16 -26.19
CA PHE A 620 -0.44 -12.92 -24.93
C PHE A 620 -1.76 -13.69 -24.96
N ASN A 621 -2.06 -14.39 -23.86
CA ASN A 621 -3.36 -15.02 -23.64
C ASN A 621 -4.19 -14.15 -22.71
N VAL A 622 -5.46 -13.92 -23.09
CA VAL A 622 -6.41 -13.15 -22.29
C VAL A 622 -6.51 -13.77 -20.90
N THR A 623 -6.32 -12.94 -19.88
CA THR A 623 -6.37 -13.36 -18.48
C THR A 623 -7.83 -13.46 -18.10
N ALA A 624 -8.30 -14.65 -17.71
CA ALA A 624 -9.67 -14.82 -17.25
C ALA A 624 -9.94 -13.93 -16.02
N LYS A 625 -11.07 -13.23 -16.03
CA LYS A 625 -11.64 -12.55 -14.85
C LYS A 625 -12.83 -13.39 -14.38
N GLY A 626 -12.86 -13.77 -13.10
CA GLY A 626 -13.92 -14.60 -12.52
C GLY A 626 -13.45 -16.02 -12.22
N GLY A 627 -13.44 -16.40 -10.93
CA GLY A 627 -12.91 -17.67 -10.45
C GLY A 627 -12.97 -17.80 -8.92
N LEU A 628 -13.27 -19.00 -8.44
CA LEU A 628 -13.33 -19.32 -7.02
C LEU A 628 -12.06 -20.03 -6.55
N VAL A 629 -11.55 -19.64 -5.38
CA VAL A 629 -10.48 -20.35 -4.67
C VAL A 629 -11.11 -21.09 -3.49
N GLU A 630 -11.55 -22.32 -3.74
CA GLU A 630 -12.33 -23.10 -2.77
C GLU A 630 -11.50 -23.57 -1.56
N GLU A 631 -10.19 -23.74 -1.72
CA GLU A 631 -9.29 -24.18 -0.65
C GLU A 631 -8.03 -23.32 -0.56
N GLN A 632 -7.48 -23.21 0.65
CA GLN A 632 -6.23 -22.50 0.88
C GLN A 632 -5.06 -23.34 0.33
N HIS A 633 -4.42 -22.89 -0.74
CA HIS A 633 -3.31 -23.60 -1.38
C HIS A 633 -2.10 -22.69 -1.60
N VAL A 634 -0.94 -23.30 -1.85
CA VAL A 634 0.26 -22.60 -2.29
C VAL A 634 0.34 -22.70 -3.81
N ASP A 635 0.51 -21.58 -4.51
CA ASP A 635 0.84 -21.64 -5.94
C ASP A 635 2.32 -22.00 -6.11
N TRP A 636 2.61 -23.30 -6.21
CA TRP A 636 3.96 -23.81 -6.32
C TRP A 636 4.69 -23.36 -7.58
N VAL A 637 3.96 -23.08 -8.67
CA VAL A 637 4.58 -22.61 -9.92
C VAL A 637 5.08 -21.18 -9.73
N ILE A 638 4.28 -20.35 -9.07
CA ILE A 638 4.64 -18.96 -8.78
C ILE A 638 5.67 -18.82 -7.66
N THR A 639 5.68 -19.76 -6.72
CA THR A 639 6.58 -19.66 -5.56
C THR A 639 8.01 -20.12 -5.86
N ARG A 640 8.23 -20.93 -6.91
CA ARG A 640 9.55 -21.51 -7.28
C ARG A 640 10.70 -20.50 -7.32
N PRO A 641 10.59 -19.34 -7.99
CA PRO A 641 11.70 -18.40 -8.05
C PRO A 641 12.04 -17.76 -6.71
N TYR A 642 11.02 -17.45 -5.91
CA TYR A 642 11.22 -16.91 -4.57
C TYR A 642 11.94 -17.94 -3.69
N MET A 643 11.58 -19.23 -3.81
CA MET A 643 12.27 -20.30 -3.11
C MET A 643 13.73 -20.43 -3.50
N ALA A 644 14.05 -20.34 -4.79
CA ALA A 644 15.45 -20.34 -5.24
C ALA A 644 16.24 -19.19 -4.60
N LEU A 645 15.68 -17.98 -4.56
CA LEU A 645 16.31 -16.81 -3.94
C LEU A 645 16.43 -16.95 -2.41
N VAL A 646 15.44 -17.55 -1.74
CA VAL A 646 15.47 -17.87 -0.31
C VAL A 646 16.58 -18.87 0.00
N LEU A 647 16.68 -19.95 -0.78
CA LEU A 647 17.72 -20.97 -0.59
C LEU A 647 19.12 -20.38 -0.84
N LEU A 648 19.26 -19.52 -1.84
CA LEU A 648 20.53 -18.84 -2.13
C LEU A 648 20.93 -17.86 -1.00
N ASN A 649 19.99 -17.08 -0.47
CA ASN A 649 20.24 -16.21 0.68
C ASN A 649 20.50 -17.00 1.97
N LEU A 650 19.86 -18.15 2.14
CA LEU A 650 20.13 -19.07 3.25
C LEU A 650 21.55 -19.65 3.16
N ALA A 651 22.01 -20.03 1.97
CA ALA A 651 23.39 -20.45 1.75
C ALA A 651 24.39 -19.32 2.10
N GLY A 652 24.08 -18.09 1.70
CA GLY A 652 24.86 -16.91 2.09
C GLY A 652 24.89 -16.67 3.60
N LEU A 653 23.76 -16.84 4.29
CA LEU A 653 23.67 -16.73 5.75
C LEU A 653 24.55 -17.77 6.43
N ILE A 654 24.50 -19.03 5.99
CA ILE A 654 25.33 -20.11 6.52
C ILE A 654 26.81 -19.81 6.30
N ALA A 655 27.19 -19.42 5.07
CA ALA A 655 28.57 -19.06 4.74
C ALA A 655 29.07 -17.87 5.56
N GLY A 656 28.23 -16.85 5.78
CA GLY A 656 28.57 -15.70 6.60
C GLY A 656 28.76 -16.05 8.08
N LEU A 657 27.90 -16.91 8.64
CA LEU A 657 28.08 -17.40 10.02
C LEU A 657 29.38 -18.22 10.16
N TRP A 658 29.70 -19.05 9.17
CA TRP A 658 30.96 -19.78 9.14
C TRP A 658 32.17 -18.82 9.07
N ARG A 659 32.11 -17.79 8.22
CA ARG A 659 33.15 -16.75 8.10
C ARG A 659 33.33 -15.91 9.38
N LEU A 660 32.29 -15.71 10.18
CA LEU A 660 32.44 -15.03 11.48
C LEU A 660 33.28 -15.86 12.47
N GLY A 661 33.21 -17.19 12.39
CA GLY A 661 33.98 -18.08 13.27
C GLY A 661 35.37 -18.41 12.76
N TYR A 662 35.54 -18.57 11.44
CA TYR A 662 36.75 -19.12 10.82
C TYR A 662 37.38 -18.21 9.75
N GLY A 663 36.79 -17.05 9.47
CA GLY A 663 37.28 -16.11 8.45
C GLY A 663 38.34 -15.12 8.98
N PRO A 664 38.95 -14.34 8.07
CA PRO A 664 39.95 -13.34 8.45
C PRO A 664 39.38 -12.26 9.39
N ALA A 665 40.13 -11.91 10.44
CA ALA A 665 39.70 -10.92 11.43
C ALA A 665 39.43 -9.53 10.84
N THR A 666 40.16 -9.17 9.78
CA THR A 666 40.02 -7.90 9.05
C THR A 666 38.70 -7.78 8.30
N GLU A 667 38.08 -8.90 7.94
CA GLU A 667 36.86 -8.95 7.13
C GLU A 667 35.58 -9.05 7.96
N ILE A 668 35.70 -9.25 9.29
CA ILE A 668 34.56 -9.50 10.18
C ILE A 668 33.48 -8.42 10.01
N MET A 669 33.87 -7.15 9.96
CA MET A 669 32.90 -6.05 9.82
C MET A 669 32.18 -6.07 8.46
N THR A 670 32.87 -6.46 7.39
CA THR A 670 32.26 -6.63 6.05
C THR A 670 31.28 -7.80 6.07
N VAL A 671 31.66 -8.93 6.70
CA VAL A 671 30.76 -10.09 6.88
C VAL A 671 29.51 -9.68 7.66
N VAL A 672 29.65 -8.91 8.75
CA VAL A 672 28.51 -8.42 9.54
C VAL A 672 27.58 -7.56 8.70
N ILE A 673 28.10 -6.61 7.91
CA ILE A 673 27.28 -5.76 7.04
C ILE A 673 26.55 -6.61 5.99
N SER A 674 27.24 -7.54 5.32
CA SER A 674 26.62 -8.44 4.34
C SER A 674 25.54 -9.31 4.98
N LEU A 675 25.76 -9.82 6.20
CA LEU A 675 24.76 -10.59 6.95
C LEU A 675 23.52 -9.77 7.28
N VAL A 676 23.67 -8.49 7.66
CA VAL A 676 22.53 -7.58 7.87
C VAL A 676 21.68 -7.46 6.60
N TRP A 677 22.33 -7.30 5.44
CA TRP A 677 21.61 -7.26 4.16
C TRP A 677 20.96 -8.59 3.77
N VAL A 678 21.61 -9.73 4.03
CA VAL A 678 21.00 -11.05 3.81
C VAL A 678 19.77 -11.25 4.70
N ILE A 679 19.83 -10.86 5.97
CA ILE A 679 18.68 -10.92 6.89
C ILE A 679 17.54 -10.02 6.41
N TYR A 680 17.87 -8.82 5.93
CA TYR A 680 16.90 -7.92 5.32
C TYR A 680 16.26 -8.54 4.07
N ASN A 681 17.07 -9.09 3.15
CA ASN A 681 16.59 -9.78 1.94
C ASN A 681 15.68 -10.97 2.29
N MET A 682 16.07 -11.79 3.27
CA MET A 682 15.25 -12.88 3.78
C MET A 682 13.92 -12.38 4.35
N THR A 683 13.91 -11.25 5.05
CA THR A 683 12.65 -10.68 5.54
C THR A 683 11.69 -10.34 4.41
N ILE A 684 12.18 -9.67 3.36
CA ILE A 684 11.36 -9.29 2.21
C ILE A 684 10.92 -10.51 1.39
N LEU A 685 11.82 -11.47 1.16
CA LEU A 685 11.51 -12.73 0.48
C LEU A 685 10.48 -13.55 1.26
N GLY A 686 10.55 -13.57 2.59
CA GLY A 686 9.51 -14.16 3.43
C GLY A 686 8.15 -13.48 3.23
N GLY A 687 8.12 -12.16 3.03
CA GLY A 687 6.91 -11.42 2.67
C GLY A 687 6.36 -11.84 1.31
N ALA A 688 7.21 -11.99 0.30
CA ALA A 688 6.82 -12.48 -1.03
C ALA A 688 6.25 -13.91 -0.97
N VAL A 689 6.88 -14.80 -0.18
CA VAL A 689 6.37 -16.16 0.09
C VAL A 689 5.02 -16.11 0.82
N ALA A 690 4.83 -15.18 1.77
CA ALA A 690 3.56 -15.02 2.48
C ALA A 690 2.40 -14.68 1.53
N VAL A 691 2.65 -13.83 0.53
CA VAL A 691 1.66 -13.45 -0.49
C VAL A 691 1.31 -14.63 -1.41
N ALA A 692 2.26 -15.52 -1.67
CA ALA A 692 2.05 -16.69 -2.53
C ALA A 692 1.19 -17.81 -1.91
N VAL A 693 0.86 -17.70 -0.62
CA VAL A 693 -0.13 -18.57 0.04
C VAL A 693 -1.52 -18.00 -0.19
N GLU A 694 -2.27 -18.57 -1.14
CA GLU A 694 -3.60 -18.10 -1.50
C GLU A 694 -4.59 -18.35 -0.37
N ALA A 695 -5.26 -17.29 0.08
CA ALA A 695 -6.33 -17.40 1.06
C ALA A 695 -7.64 -17.88 0.40
N LYS A 696 -8.42 -18.66 1.15
CA LYS A 696 -9.72 -19.18 0.71
C LYS A 696 -10.67 -18.04 0.33
N GLN A 697 -11.21 -18.08 -0.89
CA GLN A 697 -12.23 -17.15 -1.38
C GLN A 697 -13.54 -17.92 -1.64
N VAL A 698 -14.43 -17.89 -0.64
CA VAL A 698 -15.68 -18.68 -0.66
C VAL A 698 -16.82 -17.96 -1.41
N ARG A 699 -16.74 -16.63 -1.57
CA ARG A 699 -17.84 -15.82 -2.12
C ARG A 699 -17.53 -15.41 -3.56
N GLN A 700 -18.48 -15.67 -4.46
CA GLN A 700 -18.43 -15.22 -5.87
C GLN A 700 -18.57 -13.70 -5.98
N SER A 701 -19.56 -13.11 -5.32
CA SER A 701 -19.75 -11.65 -5.31
C SER A 701 -19.09 -11.00 -4.10
N HIS A 702 -18.28 -9.97 -4.34
CA HIS A 702 -17.66 -9.17 -3.29
C HIS A 702 -18.71 -8.27 -2.62
N ARG A 703 -18.60 -8.14 -1.28
CA ARG A 703 -19.46 -7.24 -0.50
C ARG A 703 -18.78 -5.89 -0.31
N VAL A 704 -19.54 -4.83 -0.48
CA VAL A 704 -19.17 -3.44 -0.25
C VAL A 704 -19.74 -3.03 1.09
N GLU A 705 -18.86 -2.67 2.03
CA GLU A 705 -19.29 -2.09 3.30
C GLU A 705 -19.72 -0.63 3.11
N ILE A 706 -20.84 -0.25 3.74
CA ILE A 706 -21.40 1.09 3.71
C ILE A 706 -22.17 1.34 5.02
N ALA A 707 -22.53 2.59 5.31
CA ALA A 707 -23.53 2.90 6.33
C ALA A 707 -24.61 3.78 5.71
N MET A 708 -25.72 3.16 5.33
CA MET A 708 -26.82 3.86 4.65
C MET A 708 -28.16 3.58 5.34
N PRO A 709 -29.02 4.60 5.55
CA PRO A 709 -30.37 4.38 6.05
C PRO A 709 -31.17 3.47 5.12
N ALA A 710 -31.88 2.50 5.69
CA ALA A 710 -32.77 1.60 4.96
C ALA A 710 -33.99 1.25 5.84
N ALA A 711 -34.97 0.58 5.26
CA ALA A 711 -36.05 -0.04 6.01
C ALA A 711 -36.29 -1.47 5.52
N VAL A 712 -36.87 -2.30 6.38
CA VAL A 712 -37.34 -3.63 6.02
C VAL A 712 -38.83 -3.71 6.28
N ALA A 713 -39.59 -4.09 5.27
CA ALA A 713 -41.01 -4.42 5.40
C ALA A 713 -41.19 -5.93 5.49
N ARG A 714 -41.95 -6.39 6.47
CA ARG A 714 -42.39 -7.78 6.61
C ARG A 714 -43.65 -8.03 5.77
N ALA A 715 -43.96 -9.30 5.52
CA ALA A 715 -45.18 -9.70 4.82
C ALA A 715 -46.47 -9.27 5.56
N ASP A 716 -46.40 -9.05 6.89
CA ASP A 716 -47.50 -8.56 7.72
C ASP A 716 -47.69 -7.03 7.66
N GLY A 717 -46.90 -6.32 6.85
CA GLY A 717 -46.98 -4.88 6.65
C GLY A 717 -46.17 -4.05 7.65
N HIS A 718 -45.53 -4.65 8.66
CA HIS A 718 -44.68 -3.90 9.59
C HIS A 718 -43.39 -3.44 8.93
N LEU A 719 -43.07 -2.16 9.14
CA LEU A 719 -41.85 -1.50 8.65
C LEU A 719 -40.89 -1.23 9.80
N PHE A 720 -39.66 -1.72 9.65
CA PHE A 720 -38.59 -1.52 10.62
C PHE A 720 -37.48 -0.68 10.01
N SER A 721 -37.09 0.38 10.72
CA SER A 721 -35.92 1.17 10.35
C SER A 721 -34.65 0.38 10.64
N CYS A 722 -33.75 0.33 9.66
CA CYS A 722 -32.46 -0.32 9.79
C CYS A 722 -31.35 0.49 9.11
N THR A 723 -30.11 0.06 9.27
CA THR A 723 -28.96 0.59 8.54
C THR A 723 -28.40 -0.50 7.65
N LEU A 724 -28.32 -0.27 6.34
CA LEU A 724 -27.56 -1.11 5.44
C LEU A 724 -26.07 -0.99 5.78
N ARG A 725 -25.44 -2.10 6.14
CA ARG A 725 -24.04 -2.21 6.55
C ARG A 725 -23.14 -2.76 5.47
N ASP A 726 -23.66 -3.65 4.63
CA ASP A 726 -22.95 -4.16 3.47
C ASP A 726 -23.91 -4.63 2.38
N TYR A 727 -23.45 -4.65 1.13
CA TYR A 727 -24.22 -5.16 0.00
C TYR A 727 -23.31 -5.82 -1.05
N SER A 728 -23.88 -6.72 -1.82
CA SER A 728 -23.31 -7.34 -3.02
C SER A 728 -24.43 -7.51 -4.05
N ASP A 729 -24.07 -7.93 -5.26
CA ASP A 729 -25.04 -8.16 -6.34
C ASP A 729 -26.19 -9.12 -5.96
N GLY A 730 -25.95 -10.12 -5.09
CA GLY A 730 -26.96 -11.12 -4.69
C GLY A 730 -27.41 -11.06 -3.23
N GLY A 731 -26.97 -10.10 -2.42
CA GLY A 731 -27.32 -10.09 -1.00
C GLY A 731 -26.81 -8.89 -0.22
N VAL A 732 -27.41 -8.68 0.94
CA VAL A 732 -27.18 -7.51 1.81
C VAL A 732 -26.96 -7.91 3.27
N GLY A 733 -26.34 -7.03 4.02
CA GLY A 733 -26.22 -7.08 5.47
C GLY A 733 -26.79 -5.80 6.07
N ILE A 734 -27.71 -5.94 7.01
CA ILE A 734 -28.34 -4.81 7.70
C ILE A 734 -28.10 -4.90 9.21
N GLU A 735 -28.20 -3.75 9.86
CA GLU A 735 -28.24 -3.62 11.30
C GLU A 735 -29.56 -3.01 11.75
N MET A 736 -30.30 -3.77 12.55
CA MET A 736 -31.56 -3.42 13.16
C MET A 736 -31.32 -2.64 14.46
N ARG A 737 -32.31 -1.84 14.90
CA ARG A 737 -32.23 -1.15 16.19
C ARG A 737 -32.38 -2.09 17.38
N GLU A 738 -33.18 -3.14 17.22
CA GLU A 738 -33.48 -4.12 18.26
C GLU A 738 -33.19 -5.54 17.74
N ALA A 739 -32.80 -6.42 18.66
CA ALA A 739 -32.51 -7.80 18.35
C ALA A 739 -33.79 -8.65 18.30
N GLY A 740 -33.81 -9.69 17.46
CA GLY A 740 -34.89 -10.68 17.42
C GLY A 740 -36.15 -10.26 16.65
N LEU A 741 -36.12 -9.14 15.92
CA LEU A 741 -37.24 -8.67 15.11
C LEU A 741 -37.48 -9.48 13.82
N LEU A 742 -36.45 -10.15 13.30
CA LEU A 742 -36.49 -10.95 12.08
C LEU A 742 -35.97 -12.37 12.37
N LYS A 743 -36.58 -13.38 11.74
CA LYS A 743 -36.22 -14.79 11.92
C LYS A 743 -35.51 -15.34 10.68
N ASP A 744 -34.67 -16.36 10.87
CA ASP A 744 -34.03 -17.09 9.78
C ASP A 744 -35.10 -17.73 8.86
N GLY A 745 -34.92 -17.59 7.54
CA GLY A 745 -35.86 -18.07 6.51
C GLY A 745 -37.06 -17.15 6.24
N GLU A 746 -37.16 -16.01 6.94
CA GLU A 746 -38.29 -15.09 6.76
C GLU A 746 -38.19 -14.30 5.45
N ALA A 747 -39.29 -14.24 4.69
CA ALA A 747 -39.41 -13.42 3.49
C ALA A 747 -39.73 -11.96 3.87
N VAL A 748 -38.92 -11.04 3.36
CA VAL A 748 -38.99 -9.61 3.67
C VAL A 748 -38.69 -8.76 2.44
N HIS A 749 -39.09 -7.49 2.48
CA HIS A 749 -38.75 -6.52 1.45
C HIS A 749 -37.77 -5.50 2.00
N LEU A 750 -36.63 -5.32 1.34
CA LEU A 750 -35.70 -4.24 1.63
C LEU A 750 -36.15 -2.98 0.90
N LEU A 751 -36.30 -1.88 1.63
CA LEU A 751 -36.61 -0.57 1.06
C LEU A 751 -35.37 0.31 1.08
N LEU A 752 -34.97 0.79 -0.10
CA LEU A 752 -33.90 1.78 -0.27
C LEU A 752 -34.46 3.05 -0.91
N LYS A 753 -33.80 4.18 -0.65
CA LYS A 753 -34.17 5.48 -1.22
C LYS A 753 -33.13 5.97 -2.20
N ARG A 754 -33.60 6.55 -3.30
CA ARG A 754 -32.77 7.30 -4.26
C ARG A 754 -33.46 8.62 -4.59
N GLY A 755 -32.92 9.72 -4.06
CA GLY A 755 -33.59 11.01 -4.12
C GLY A 755 -34.93 10.96 -3.38
N ALA A 756 -36.01 11.38 -4.04
CA ALA A 756 -37.36 11.35 -3.49
C ALA A 756 -38.10 10.01 -3.72
N GLN A 757 -37.50 9.07 -4.48
CA GLN A 757 -38.14 7.79 -4.83
C GLN A 757 -37.71 6.67 -3.88
N GLU A 758 -38.64 5.79 -3.57
CA GLU A 758 -38.44 4.58 -2.76
C GLU A 758 -38.53 3.35 -3.64
N TYR A 759 -37.62 2.40 -3.41
CA TYR A 759 -37.51 1.16 -4.17
C TYR A 759 -37.58 -0.03 -3.22
N THR A 760 -38.23 -1.10 -3.66
CA THR A 760 -38.44 -2.32 -2.87
C THR A 760 -37.77 -3.52 -3.52
N PHE A 761 -37.05 -4.31 -2.72
CA PHE A 761 -36.29 -5.47 -3.16
C PHE A 761 -36.69 -6.70 -2.35
N PRO A 762 -37.25 -7.74 -2.98
CA PRO A 762 -37.63 -8.97 -2.29
C PRO A 762 -36.37 -9.71 -1.79
N CYS A 763 -36.36 -10.05 -0.51
CA CYS A 763 -35.25 -10.68 0.18
C CYS A 763 -35.72 -11.82 1.09
N GLU A 764 -34.80 -12.74 1.37
CA GLU A 764 -34.96 -13.82 2.35
C GLU A 764 -33.89 -13.65 3.43
N VAL A 765 -34.30 -13.69 4.70
CA VAL A 765 -33.37 -13.63 5.84
C VAL A 765 -32.58 -14.94 5.89
N THR A 766 -31.27 -14.86 5.66
CA THR A 766 -30.40 -16.04 5.70
C THR A 766 -29.83 -16.29 7.09
N ARG A 767 -29.62 -15.23 7.88
CA ARG A 767 -29.09 -15.32 9.23
C ARG A 767 -29.36 -14.05 10.05
N ALA A 768 -29.95 -14.19 11.22
CA ALA A 768 -30.08 -13.14 12.22
C ALA A 768 -29.19 -13.43 13.45
N PHE A 769 -28.35 -12.48 13.84
CA PHE A 769 -27.51 -12.58 15.04
C PHE A 769 -27.50 -11.25 15.80
N GLY A 770 -28.18 -11.21 16.94
CA GLY A 770 -28.37 -9.98 17.71
C GLY A 770 -29.09 -8.93 16.87
N THR A 771 -28.47 -7.77 16.68
CA THR A 771 -28.97 -6.68 15.83
C THR A 771 -28.57 -6.82 14.35
N LYS A 772 -27.69 -7.76 13.99
CA LYS A 772 -27.19 -7.91 12.62
C LYS A 772 -27.98 -8.97 11.88
N VAL A 773 -28.43 -8.65 10.67
CA VAL A 773 -29.21 -9.56 9.83
C VAL A 773 -28.60 -9.61 8.43
N GLY A 774 -28.29 -10.83 7.98
CA GLY A 774 -27.89 -11.11 6.60
C GLY A 774 -29.11 -11.54 5.79
N MET A 775 -29.28 -10.94 4.61
CA MET A 775 -30.38 -11.27 3.70
C MET A 775 -29.84 -11.59 2.31
N ARG A 776 -30.48 -12.54 1.63
CA ARG A 776 -30.24 -12.87 0.23
C ARG A 776 -31.37 -12.27 -0.60
N MET A 777 -31.04 -11.63 -1.71
CA MET A 777 -32.08 -11.12 -2.61
C MET A 777 -32.65 -12.28 -3.42
N HIS A 778 -33.97 -12.26 -3.63
CA HIS A 778 -34.60 -13.16 -4.59
C HIS A 778 -34.17 -12.79 -6.02
N GLN A 779 -34.53 -13.63 -6.99
CA GLN A 779 -34.27 -13.34 -8.40
C GLN A 779 -35.02 -12.06 -8.80
N LEU A 780 -34.26 -10.98 -8.96
CA LEU A 780 -34.78 -9.66 -9.28
C LEU A 780 -35.21 -9.61 -10.74
N THR A 781 -36.28 -8.87 -11.04
CA THR A 781 -36.55 -8.46 -12.42
C THR A 781 -35.45 -7.52 -12.91
N VAL A 782 -35.30 -7.35 -14.23
CA VAL A 782 -34.28 -6.44 -14.78
C VAL A 782 -34.45 -5.02 -14.25
N ALA A 783 -35.69 -4.51 -14.17
CA ALA A 783 -35.97 -3.19 -13.59
C ALA A 783 -35.52 -3.09 -12.12
N GLN A 784 -35.88 -4.09 -11.29
CA GLN A 784 -35.45 -4.12 -9.89
C GLN A 784 -33.94 -4.22 -9.75
N HIS A 785 -33.25 -4.96 -10.63
CA HIS A 785 -31.80 -5.08 -10.59
C HIS A 785 -31.13 -3.75 -10.96
N ILE A 786 -31.63 -3.07 -12.00
CA ILE A 786 -31.20 -1.71 -12.36
C ILE A 786 -31.35 -0.75 -11.18
N ASP A 787 -32.52 -0.75 -10.54
CA ASP A 787 -32.82 0.11 -9.40
C ASP A 787 -31.91 -0.22 -8.20
N PHE A 788 -31.64 -1.50 -7.94
CA PHE A 788 -30.75 -1.91 -6.86
C PHE A 788 -29.33 -1.41 -7.08
N ILE A 789 -28.76 -1.61 -8.27
CA ILE A 789 -27.42 -1.12 -8.61
C ILE A 789 -27.35 0.40 -8.49
N GLN A 790 -28.38 1.11 -8.96
CA GLN A 790 -28.42 2.57 -8.90
C GLN A 790 -28.68 3.12 -7.49
N CYS A 791 -29.31 2.35 -6.61
CA CYS A 791 -29.44 2.68 -5.18
C CYS A 791 -28.17 2.40 -4.37
N THR A 792 -27.22 1.63 -4.92
CA THR A 792 -26.04 1.12 -4.18
C THR A 792 -24.72 1.50 -4.86
N PHE A 793 -24.26 0.69 -5.83
CA PHE A 793 -22.97 0.86 -6.50
C PHE A 793 -22.84 2.18 -7.28
N ALA A 794 -23.93 2.65 -7.90
CA ALA A 794 -23.90 3.79 -8.81
C ALA A 794 -24.17 5.16 -8.14
N ARG A 795 -24.26 5.25 -6.81
CA ARG A 795 -24.46 6.56 -6.16
C ARG A 795 -23.20 7.41 -6.28
N ALA A 796 -23.36 8.74 -6.26
CA ALA A 796 -22.26 9.69 -6.41
C ALA A 796 -21.28 9.68 -5.21
N ASP A 797 -21.75 9.32 -4.01
CA ASP A 797 -21.01 9.35 -2.75
C ASP A 797 -20.35 8.01 -2.38
N THR A 798 -20.74 6.91 -3.04
CA THR A 798 -20.34 5.54 -2.64
C THR A 798 -18.84 5.38 -2.50
N TRP A 799 -18.05 5.95 -3.42
CA TRP A 799 -16.60 5.76 -3.48
C TRP A 799 -15.80 6.99 -3.03
N ALA A 800 -16.46 8.13 -2.82
CA ALA A 800 -15.78 9.41 -2.53
C ALA A 800 -15.03 9.38 -1.19
N LEU A 801 -15.60 8.71 -0.18
CA LEU A 801 -15.06 8.68 1.20
C LEU A 801 -14.02 7.58 1.42
N TRP A 802 -13.76 6.72 0.44
CA TRP A 802 -12.92 5.53 0.65
C TRP A 802 -11.42 5.84 0.73
N GLN A 803 -10.98 7.00 0.23
CA GLN A 803 -9.57 7.40 0.29
C GLN A 803 -9.16 7.95 1.67
N ASP A 804 -10.10 8.39 2.49
CA ASP A 804 -9.84 9.10 3.75
C ASP A 804 -9.68 8.15 4.97
N GLY A 805 -9.79 6.83 4.77
CA GLY A 805 -9.80 5.83 5.85
C GLY A 805 -8.45 5.24 6.27
N PHE A 806 -7.35 5.50 5.54
CA PHE A 806 -6.08 4.85 5.83
C PHE A 806 -5.29 5.55 6.96
N PRO A 807 -4.70 4.80 7.89
CA PRO A 807 -3.81 5.38 8.90
C PRO A 807 -2.53 5.96 8.24
N GLU A 808 -2.01 7.05 8.80
CA GLU A 808 -0.74 7.64 8.35
C GLU A 808 0.43 6.65 8.46
N ASP A 809 1.32 6.66 7.47
CA ASP A 809 2.53 5.83 7.49
C ASP A 809 3.43 6.18 8.68
N LYS A 810 3.91 5.12 9.34
CA LYS A 810 4.88 5.22 10.42
C LYS A 810 6.02 4.24 10.14
N PRO A 811 7.16 4.71 9.60
CA PRO A 811 8.20 3.83 9.07
C PRO A 811 8.68 2.72 10.00
N ILE A 812 8.78 2.99 11.31
CA ILE A 812 9.21 1.99 12.31
C ILE A 812 8.12 0.94 12.57
N GLU A 813 6.84 1.34 12.62
CA GLU A 813 5.73 0.40 12.76
C GLU A 813 5.62 -0.46 11.50
N SER A 814 5.74 0.15 10.31
CA SER A 814 5.75 -0.55 9.01
C SER A 814 6.89 -1.57 8.90
N LEU A 815 8.11 -1.21 9.34
CA LEU A 815 9.25 -2.14 9.38
C LEU A 815 8.99 -3.35 10.29
N ARG A 816 8.47 -3.11 11.50
CA ARG A 816 8.11 -4.18 12.45
C ARG A 816 7.05 -5.10 11.85
N ASP A 817 6.08 -4.52 11.18
CA ASP A 817 5.00 -5.24 10.52
C ASP A 817 5.49 -6.15 9.41
N ILE A 818 6.46 -5.69 8.61
CA ILE A 818 7.09 -6.45 7.54
C ILE A 818 7.99 -7.55 8.08
N LEU A 819 8.74 -7.29 9.16
CA LEU A 819 9.49 -8.34 9.87
C LEU A 819 8.56 -9.46 10.35
N ALA A 820 7.44 -9.09 10.99
CA ALA A 820 6.45 -10.05 11.46
C ALA A 820 5.74 -10.78 10.31
N LEU A 821 5.56 -10.11 9.16
CA LEU A 821 4.98 -10.70 7.96
C LEU A 821 5.93 -11.70 7.32
N GLY A 822 7.20 -11.32 7.13
CA GLY A 822 8.22 -12.17 6.54
C GLY A 822 8.41 -13.47 7.32
N PHE A 823 8.48 -13.36 8.65
CA PHE A 823 8.53 -14.53 9.52
C PHE A 823 7.27 -15.41 9.38
N ARG A 824 6.07 -14.82 9.40
CA ARG A 824 4.81 -15.55 9.21
C ARG A 824 4.73 -16.24 7.86
N GLY A 825 5.30 -15.65 6.81
CA GLY A 825 5.38 -16.25 5.48
C GLY A 825 6.11 -17.59 5.49
N TYR A 826 7.29 -17.62 6.11
CA TYR A 826 8.07 -18.85 6.27
C TYR A 826 7.35 -19.90 7.13
N VAL A 827 6.70 -19.49 8.23
CA VAL A 827 5.92 -20.40 9.07
C VAL A 827 4.75 -21.02 8.31
N ARG A 828 3.98 -20.21 7.56
CA ARG A 828 2.86 -20.70 6.74
C ARG A 828 3.35 -21.68 5.69
N MET A 829 4.40 -21.33 4.95
CA MET A 829 4.99 -22.21 3.96
C MET A 829 5.49 -23.52 4.57
N ALA A 830 6.13 -23.49 5.74
CA ALA A 830 6.60 -24.68 6.44
C ALA A 830 5.46 -25.67 6.76
N SER A 831 4.24 -25.17 6.98
CA SER A 831 3.08 -26.04 7.25
C SER A 831 2.66 -26.89 6.05
N TYR A 832 3.00 -26.45 4.83
CA TYR A 832 2.78 -27.17 3.57
C TYR A 832 3.97 -28.03 3.13
N ALA A 833 5.07 -28.05 3.90
CA ALA A 833 6.23 -28.89 3.61
C ALA A 833 5.97 -30.37 3.95
N PRO A 834 6.72 -31.33 3.35
CA PRO A 834 6.64 -32.75 3.71
C PRO A 834 6.83 -32.97 5.22
N PRO A 835 6.21 -34.01 5.83
CA PRO A 835 6.12 -34.16 7.30
C PRO A 835 7.46 -34.08 8.04
N VAL A 836 8.52 -34.62 7.46
CA VAL A 836 9.88 -34.61 8.03
C VAL A 836 10.43 -33.19 8.13
N ILE A 837 10.33 -32.42 7.04
CA ILE A 837 10.79 -31.03 6.97
C ILE A 837 9.89 -30.13 7.83
N ARG A 838 8.57 -30.38 7.80
CA ARG A 838 7.60 -29.66 8.62
C ARG A 838 7.93 -29.73 10.10
N ASN A 839 8.27 -30.90 10.64
CA ASN A 839 8.58 -31.04 12.06
C ASN A 839 9.86 -30.29 12.46
N ILE A 840 10.89 -30.28 11.61
CA ILE A 840 12.13 -29.52 11.83
C ILE A 840 11.84 -28.01 11.79
N LEU A 841 11.10 -27.55 10.78
CA LEU A 841 10.74 -26.15 10.61
C LEU A 841 9.80 -25.66 11.73
N ILE A 842 8.85 -26.48 12.18
CA ILE A 842 7.98 -26.17 13.34
C ILE A 842 8.81 -26.08 14.62
N GLY A 843 9.78 -26.98 14.82
CA GLY A 843 10.70 -26.91 15.96
C GLY A 843 11.51 -25.60 15.98
N PHE A 844 12.10 -25.24 14.84
CA PHE A 844 12.89 -24.01 14.70
C PHE A 844 12.03 -22.74 14.85
N THR A 845 10.85 -22.71 14.23
CA THR A 845 9.92 -21.57 14.34
C THR A 845 9.33 -21.44 15.73
N SER A 846 9.10 -22.55 16.44
CA SER A 846 8.69 -22.54 17.86
C SER A 846 9.81 -21.99 18.76
N LEU A 847 11.07 -22.32 18.48
CA LEU A 847 12.22 -21.76 19.18
C LEU A 847 12.32 -20.23 18.95
N ILE A 848 12.20 -19.77 17.71
CA ILE A 848 12.21 -18.34 17.40
C ILE A 848 11.01 -17.63 18.05
N ALA A 849 9.81 -18.19 17.99
CA ALA A 849 8.64 -17.62 18.64
C ALA A 849 8.82 -17.54 20.17
N TRP A 850 9.49 -18.54 20.76
CA TRP A 850 9.86 -18.52 22.17
C TRP A 850 10.89 -17.43 22.47
N ILE A 851 11.91 -17.21 21.64
CA ILE A 851 12.86 -16.09 21.78
C ILE A 851 12.15 -14.74 21.61
N ALA A 852 11.30 -14.60 20.59
CA ALA A 852 10.54 -13.38 20.33
C ALA A 852 9.55 -13.05 21.47
N SER A 853 9.07 -14.05 22.22
CA SER A 853 8.20 -13.84 23.37
C SER A 853 8.85 -13.05 24.52
N PHE A 854 10.18 -12.87 24.51
CA PHE A 854 10.90 -12.03 25.47
C PHE A 854 10.89 -10.53 25.11
N VAL A 855 10.44 -10.17 23.90
CA VAL A 855 10.35 -8.78 23.47
C VAL A 855 9.24 -8.06 24.27
N PRO A 856 9.53 -6.90 24.89
CA PRO A 856 8.55 -6.12 25.62
C PRO A 856 7.37 -5.65 24.75
N HIS A 857 6.17 -5.57 25.32
CA HIS A 857 4.94 -5.14 24.64
C HIS A 857 4.53 -3.73 25.06
N GLY A 858 4.01 -2.96 24.10
CA GLY A 858 3.38 -1.67 24.35
C GLY A 858 2.08 -1.82 25.13
N VAL A 859 1.78 -0.84 25.98
CA VAL A 859 0.56 -0.82 26.79
C VAL A 859 -0.39 0.23 26.18
N ASP A 860 -1.62 -0.20 25.86
CA ASP A 860 -2.60 0.63 25.13
C ASP A 860 -3.08 1.82 25.97
N LYS A 861 -3.06 3.02 25.39
CA LYS A 861 -3.40 4.28 26.09
C LYS A 861 -4.88 4.38 26.43
N ASN A 862 -5.75 3.72 25.65
CA ASN A 862 -7.21 3.79 25.83
C ASN A 862 -7.75 2.81 26.88
N GLN A 863 -6.92 1.88 27.38
CA GLN A 863 -7.28 0.90 28.41
C GLN A 863 -6.62 1.19 29.77
N ALA A 864 -6.09 2.41 29.97
CA ALA A 864 -5.43 2.77 31.21
C ALA A 864 -6.37 2.63 32.42
N PRO A 865 -5.91 2.04 33.54
CA PRO A 865 -6.77 1.85 34.69
C PRO A 865 -7.19 3.20 35.29
N SER A 866 -8.48 3.50 35.24
CA SER A 866 -9.08 4.71 35.84
C SER A 866 -8.99 4.64 37.36
N SER A 867 -8.35 5.62 37.99
CA SER A 867 -8.16 5.67 39.45
C SER A 867 -9.42 6.12 40.23
N GLN A 868 -10.63 5.91 39.72
CA GLN A 868 -11.89 6.35 40.35
C GLN A 868 -12.67 5.24 41.09
N GLY A 869 -12.16 4.01 41.14
CA GLY A 869 -12.78 2.89 41.88
C GLY A 869 -12.17 2.62 43.27
N GLN A 870 -11.91 3.64 44.09
CA GLN A 870 -11.52 3.47 45.50
C GLN A 870 -12.71 3.68 46.44
N THR A 871 -13.75 2.87 46.28
CA THR A 871 -14.76 2.62 47.31
C THR A 871 -15.48 1.33 46.92
N VAL A 872 -15.78 0.49 47.90
CA VAL A 872 -16.41 -0.84 47.80
C VAL A 872 -15.43 -1.99 47.51
N ALA A 873 -14.79 -2.46 48.60
CA ALA A 873 -14.69 -3.88 48.95
C ALA A 873 -13.79 -4.03 50.19
N GLN A 874 -14.32 -3.70 51.36
CA GLN A 874 -13.99 -4.43 52.59
C GLN A 874 -15.09 -5.49 52.71
N HIS A 875 -14.72 -6.75 52.44
CA HIS A 875 -15.21 -7.98 53.08
C HIS A 875 -14.43 -9.18 52.54
#